data_AF-A0A7S4E3Z2-F1
#
_entry.id   AF-A0A7S4E3Z2-F1
#
_cell.length_a   1.000
_cell.length_b   1.000
_cell.length_c   1.000
_cell.angle_alpha   90.00
_cell.angle_beta   90.00
_cell.angle_gamma   90.00
#
_symmetry.space_group_name_H-M   'P 1'
#
loop_
_entity.id
_entity.type
_entity.pdbx_description
1 polymer ?
#
loop_
_entity_poly.entity_id
_entity_poly.type
_entity_poly.pdbx_seq_one_letter_code
_entity_poly.pdbx_strand_id
1 'polypeptide(L)'
;RRAQARRQQEREQAARSQAALQRVVRNDAATTVQSACRGSVARREKQKLVERKERAAQKRRELAAERSRAAKRLWRTKLMATRLAARYRGKIARRIVAQWRNQQASARKTYRAAMIMQRTVRAHRAKRRVESFRRAVEAMRLDAARLRARQEWRAVMLQAALRGMFARQEALRLKAIRDAKRAEEKARAEAALRIQAQYRASLGRDEATRRRDARAYRRWLWRTARKIQSWLRGCWGRMRAAAVRKAKADEIKNKMATKIQAAWRAAKSRYLATIQASLEALRAEEKVAVVRIQSSARAYFARNVVQRKREAKRLLELQGVAAALIQRILRGHYGRTAWEVAQRQLTLQDRAAPLYSRLNVLLDESREAADARDDATKAHAEAQVEVTQIEAELRELSRVGHDTWDTGRLSQGYVQRYKTSFLKHRIIELLANKRAAVVEFADMAREKTIVARDKARLIREVQREIRPLADGLAERTRRERVHRLRTNVRRNAAMATRLQKLTRGVVCRQAFDRLLLRGVDQWLVLECELSGDPYFYNRFTEERRDVRPLELDYGVIVSRRDFCMRGRIGRLMQEARDAGTLQDVPDDDPENQTVQTPVDTMPSMTTQGTARFTWTSFDGNRPPTLDQPSRASYDPSLATSFEESEQHIDSVQEYG
;
A
#
# COMPACT_ATOMS: atom_id res chain seq x y z
N ARG A 1 81.34 121.62 36.04
CA ARG A 1 80.76 121.37 34.69
C ARG A 1 81.11 119.98 34.13
N ARG A 2 82.37 119.62 33.79
CA ARG A 2 82.70 118.27 33.23
C ARG A 2 82.25 117.05 34.08
N ALA A 3 82.24 117.17 35.43
CA ALA A 3 81.78 116.09 36.32
C ALA A 3 80.24 115.86 36.36
N GLN A 4 79.43 116.85 35.98
CA GLN A 4 77.96 116.70 35.94
C GLN A 4 77.50 115.96 34.69
N ALA A 5 78.19 116.15 33.55
CA ALA A 5 77.88 115.46 32.29
C ALA A 5 78.04 113.93 32.40
N ARG A 6 79.09 113.44 33.08
CA ARG A 6 79.30 111.99 33.30
C ARG A 6 78.18 111.37 34.14
N ARG A 7 77.77 112.04 35.24
CA ARG A 7 76.67 111.56 36.11
C ARG A 7 75.30 111.56 35.42
N GLN A 8 75.08 112.37 34.38
CA GLN A 8 73.88 112.28 33.55
C GLN A 8 73.96 111.11 32.56
N GLN A 9 75.10 110.92 31.88
CA GLN A 9 75.29 109.78 30.96
C GLN A 9 75.20 108.42 31.67
N GLU A 10 75.76 108.27 32.87
CA GLU A 10 75.65 107.05 33.68
C GLU A 10 74.19 106.75 34.08
N ARG A 11 73.41 107.78 34.45
CA ARG A 11 71.98 107.65 34.76
C ARG A 11 71.14 107.28 33.55
N GLU A 12 71.44 107.85 32.38
CA GLU A 12 70.75 107.48 31.14
C GLU A 12 71.10 106.07 30.67
N GLN A 13 72.36 105.63 30.82
CA GLN A 13 72.76 104.25 30.51
C GLN A 13 72.11 103.25 31.47
N ALA A 14 72.02 103.55 32.78
CA ALA A 14 71.32 102.73 33.75
C ALA A 14 69.80 102.66 33.49
N ALA A 15 69.17 103.76 33.10
CA ALA A 15 67.75 103.79 32.71
C ALA A 15 67.50 102.96 31.43
N ARG A 16 68.39 103.05 30.44
CA ARG A 16 68.30 102.25 29.19
C ARG A 16 68.51 100.75 29.44
N SER A 17 69.43 100.36 30.32
CA SER A 17 69.65 98.94 30.65
C SER A 17 68.49 98.34 31.47
N GLN A 18 67.92 99.07 32.43
CA GLN A 18 66.71 98.65 33.13
C GLN A 18 65.50 98.55 32.19
N ALA A 19 65.31 99.51 31.28
CA ALA A 19 64.23 99.45 30.29
C ALA A 19 64.39 98.27 29.30
N ALA A 20 65.62 97.90 28.94
CA ALA A 20 65.90 96.71 28.13
C ALA A 20 65.56 95.41 28.88
N LEU A 21 66.02 95.25 30.13
CA LEU A 21 65.70 94.10 30.97
C LEU A 21 64.20 93.92 31.19
N GLN A 22 63.45 95.01 31.44
CA GLN A 22 61.99 94.94 31.56
C GLN A 22 61.28 94.52 30.26
N ARG A 23 61.85 94.78 29.08
CA ARG A 23 61.31 94.29 27.81
C ARG A 23 61.56 92.80 27.62
N VAL A 24 62.74 92.29 27.98
CA VAL A 24 63.04 90.85 27.90
C VAL A 24 62.12 90.04 28.82
N VAL A 25 62.00 90.44 30.09
CA VAL A 25 61.13 89.76 31.07
C VAL A 25 59.65 89.79 30.65
N ARG A 26 59.16 90.89 30.05
CA ARG A 26 57.79 90.96 29.49
C ARG A 26 57.61 90.05 28.28
N ASN A 27 58.61 89.93 27.41
CA ASN A 27 58.55 89.04 26.25
C ASN A 27 58.58 87.56 26.65
N ASP A 28 59.40 87.17 27.62
CA ASP A 28 59.45 85.79 28.14
C ASP A 28 58.18 85.41 28.91
N ALA A 29 57.60 86.35 29.68
CA ALA A 29 56.27 86.15 30.25
C ALA A 29 55.20 85.96 29.16
N ALA A 30 55.24 86.76 28.09
CA ALA A 30 54.31 86.66 26.98
C ALA A 30 54.44 85.34 26.19
N THR A 31 55.65 84.87 25.88
CA THR A 31 55.86 83.57 25.20
C THR A 31 55.46 82.39 26.09
N THR A 32 55.68 82.47 27.40
CA THR A 32 55.24 81.46 28.38
C THR A 32 53.71 81.38 28.46
N VAL A 33 53.02 82.53 28.53
CA VAL A 33 51.55 82.58 28.48
C VAL A 33 51.01 82.07 27.14
N GLN A 34 51.63 82.45 26.01
CA GLN A 34 51.22 81.98 24.69
C GLN A 34 51.40 80.46 24.52
N SER A 35 52.46 79.86 25.05
CA SER A 35 52.65 78.40 24.99
C SER A 35 51.62 77.66 25.86
N ALA A 36 51.33 78.18 27.06
CA ALA A 36 50.28 77.66 27.93
C ALA A 36 48.88 77.75 27.29
N CYS A 37 48.54 78.88 26.65
CA CYS A 37 47.30 79.07 25.91
C CYS A 37 47.18 78.13 24.69
N ARG A 38 48.24 77.97 23.89
CA ARG A 38 48.26 77.00 22.77
C ARG A 38 48.04 75.57 23.29
N GLY A 39 48.69 75.21 24.40
CA GLY A 39 48.52 73.92 25.07
C GLY A 39 47.13 73.70 25.68
N SER A 40 46.43 74.75 26.14
CA SER A 40 45.06 74.62 26.67
C SER A 40 44.02 74.49 25.55
N VAL A 41 44.16 75.26 24.47
CA VAL A 41 43.31 75.16 23.28
C VAL A 41 43.41 73.77 22.64
N ALA A 42 44.63 73.25 22.42
CA ALA A 42 44.83 71.92 21.85
C ALA A 42 44.21 70.79 22.71
N ARG A 43 44.27 70.90 24.05
CA ARG A 43 43.63 69.95 24.97
C ARG A 43 42.10 70.03 24.90
N ARG A 44 41.53 71.24 24.82
CA ARG A 44 40.08 71.49 24.71
C ARG A 44 39.51 71.02 23.36
N GLU A 45 40.26 71.21 22.27
CA GLU A 45 39.97 70.67 20.94
C GLU A 45 39.96 69.13 20.95
N LYS A 46 41.01 68.51 21.52
CA LYS A 46 41.12 67.05 21.64
C LYS A 46 39.95 66.44 22.43
N GLN A 47 39.55 67.05 23.55
CA GLN A 47 38.37 66.63 24.33
C GLN A 47 37.08 66.70 23.50
N LYS A 48 36.80 67.83 22.83
CA LYS A 48 35.64 67.95 21.91
C LYS A 48 35.64 66.90 20.80
N LEU A 49 36.82 66.52 20.30
CA LEU A 49 36.97 65.48 19.27
C LEU A 49 36.71 64.06 19.81
N VAL A 50 37.10 63.77 21.05
CA VAL A 50 36.77 62.52 21.75
C VAL A 50 35.26 62.45 22.01
N GLU A 51 34.66 63.49 22.60
CA GLU A 51 33.21 63.55 22.85
C GLU A 51 32.39 63.40 21.55
N ARG A 52 32.82 64.01 20.44
CA ARG A 52 32.19 63.83 19.13
C ARG A 52 32.27 62.38 18.64
N LYS A 53 33.41 61.71 18.82
CA LYS A 53 33.58 60.28 18.47
C LYS A 53 32.74 59.36 19.36
N GLU A 54 32.65 59.64 20.66
CA GLU A 54 31.84 58.87 21.60
C GLU A 54 30.33 59.02 21.35
N ARG A 55 29.84 60.25 21.12
CA ARG A 55 28.45 60.50 20.73
C ARG A 55 28.10 59.82 19.40
N ALA A 56 29.03 59.81 18.43
CA ALA A 56 28.86 59.07 17.18
C ALA A 56 28.85 57.54 17.40
N ALA A 57 29.66 57.02 18.32
CA ALA A 57 29.67 55.61 18.69
C ALA A 57 28.38 55.19 19.43
N GLN A 58 27.86 56.03 20.34
CA GLN A 58 26.55 55.83 20.98
C GLN A 58 25.42 55.80 19.94
N LYS A 59 25.30 56.81 19.07
CA LYS A 59 24.29 56.81 18.00
C LYS A 59 24.37 55.58 17.08
N ARG A 60 25.59 55.09 16.78
CA ARG A 60 25.78 53.83 16.02
C ARG A 60 25.31 52.60 16.81
N ARG A 61 25.54 52.54 18.12
CA ARG A 61 25.05 51.46 19.00
C ARG A 61 23.52 51.49 19.13
N GLU A 62 22.92 52.67 19.24
CA GLU A 62 21.47 52.86 19.29
C GLU A 62 20.81 52.42 17.97
N LEU A 63 21.28 52.92 16.82
CA LEU A 63 20.80 52.48 15.50
C LEU A 63 20.96 50.96 15.28
N ALA A 64 22.04 50.35 15.77
CA ALA A 64 22.22 48.90 15.72
C ALA A 64 21.22 48.16 16.63
N ALA A 65 20.96 48.69 17.84
CA ALA A 65 19.96 48.15 18.76
C ALA A 65 18.53 48.29 18.19
N GLU A 66 18.19 49.41 17.56
CA GLU A 66 16.91 49.61 16.88
C GLU A 66 16.74 48.68 15.69
N ARG A 67 17.74 48.56 14.82
CA ARG A 67 17.74 47.58 13.72
C ARG A 67 17.56 46.15 14.23
N SER A 68 18.20 45.79 15.34
CA SER A 68 18.03 44.49 16.02
C SER A 68 16.61 44.30 16.58
N ARG A 69 16.03 45.33 17.22
CA ARG A 69 14.64 45.33 17.70
C ARG A 69 13.64 45.21 16.54
N ALA A 70 13.84 45.95 15.46
CA ALA A 70 13.02 45.91 14.25
C ALA A 70 13.10 44.54 13.57
N ALA A 71 14.30 43.98 13.39
CA ALA A 71 14.50 42.64 12.87
C ALA A 71 13.82 41.57 13.75
N LYS A 72 13.89 41.68 15.08
CA LYS A 72 13.16 40.79 16.01
C LYS A 72 11.64 40.94 15.89
N ARG A 73 11.10 42.15 15.71
CA ARG A 73 9.66 42.38 15.45
C ARG A 73 9.25 41.74 14.11
N LEU A 74 10.03 41.94 13.05
CA LEU A 74 9.77 41.43 11.70
C LEU A 74 9.91 39.88 11.63
N TRP A 75 10.82 39.30 12.41
CA TRP A 75 10.91 37.85 12.60
C TRP A 75 9.70 37.30 13.37
N ARG A 76 9.26 37.96 14.46
CA ARG A 76 8.06 37.57 15.22
C ARG A 76 6.79 37.64 14.36
N THR A 77 6.62 38.68 13.54
CA THR A 77 5.46 38.79 12.63
C THR A 77 5.51 37.73 11.53
N LYS A 78 6.67 37.46 10.91
CA LYS A 78 6.84 36.33 9.97
C LYS A 78 6.55 34.96 10.62
N LEU A 79 6.98 34.75 11.87
CA LEU A 79 6.70 33.53 12.63
C LEU A 79 5.21 33.36 12.95
N MET A 80 4.53 34.45 13.32
CA MET A 80 3.08 34.42 13.55
C MET A 80 2.31 34.24 12.25
N ALA A 81 2.67 34.92 11.16
CA ALA A 81 2.05 34.76 9.84
C ALA A 81 2.17 33.32 9.32
N THR A 82 3.35 32.70 9.45
CA THR A 82 3.56 31.29 9.07
C THR A 82 2.77 30.32 9.95
N ARG A 83 2.69 30.56 11.27
CA ARG A 83 1.80 29.78 12.18
C ARG A 83 0.32 29.95 11.84
N LEU A 84 -0.13 31.16 11.52
CA LEU A 84 -1.51 31.46 11.15
C LEU A 84 -1.87 30.77 9.82
N ALA A 85 -0.99 30.90 8.81
CA ALA A 85 -1.12 30.25 7.52
C ALA A 85 -1.15 28.72 7.65
N ALA A 86 -0.32 28.13 8.52
CA ALA A 86 -0.35 26.68 8.82
C ALA A 86 -1.68 26.25 9.47
N ARG A 87 -2.17 27.00 10.47
CA ARG A 87 -3.50 26.76 11.08
C ARG A 87 -4.64 26.88 10.06
N TYR A 88 -4.59 27.90 9.20
CA TYR A 88 -5.59 28.16 8.17
C TYR A 88 -5.61 27.09 7.08
N ARG A 89 -4.44 26.73 6.51
CA ARG A 89 -4.29 25.61 5.57
C ARG A 89 -4.75 24.29 6.20
N GLY A 90 -4.44 24.05 7.47
CA GLY A 90 -4.95 22.90 8.23
C GLY A 90 -6.46 22.90 8.43
N LYS A 91 -7.08 24.07 8.64
CA LYS A 91 -8.55 24.23 8.72
C LYS A 91 -9.20 23.94 7.37
N ILE A 92 -8.65 24.46 6.27
CA ILE A 92 -9.11 24.18 4.90
C ILE A 92 -8.98 22.69 4.57
N ALA A 93 -7.81 22.08 4.80
CA ALA A 93 -7.59 20.65 4.54
C ALA A 93 -8.59 19.77 5.32
N ARG A 94 -8.85 20.08 6.60
CA ARG A 94 -9.89 19.39 7.38
C ARG A 94 -11.29 19.61 6.83
N ARG A 95 -11.63 20.81 6.34
CA ARG A 95 -12.93 21.11 5.71
C ARG A 95 -13.13 20.33 4.40
N ILE A 96 -12.10 20.26 3.56
CA ILE A 96 -12.11 19.48 2.31
C ILE A 96 -12.24 17.98 2.61
N VAL A 97 -11.46 17.45 3.56
CA VAL A 97 -11.57 16.03 3.97
C VAL A 97 -12.94 15.71 4.58
N ALA A 98 -13.53 16.64 5.35
CA ALA A 98 -14.89 16.49 5.85
C ALA A 98 -15.94 16.50 4.73
N GLN A 99 -15.82 17.41 3.74
CA GLN A 99 -16.68 17.41 2.55
C GLN A 99 -16.54 16.11 1.75
N TRP A 100 -15.32 15.62 1.52
CA TRP A 100 -15.08 14.35 0.82
C TRP A 100 -15.69 13.16 1.57
N ARG A 101 -15.53 13.09 2.89
CA ARG A 101 -16.16 12.05 3.73
C ARG A 101 -17.68 12.16 3.69
N ASN A 102 -18.25 13.36 3.70
CA ASN A 102 -19.69 13.58 3.61
C ASN A 102 -20.24 13.21 2.23
N GLN A 103 -19.54 13.54 1.15
CA GLN A 103 -19.89 13.12 -0.22
C GLN A 103 -19.83 11.60 -0.37
N GLN A 104 -18.76 10.95 0.12
CA GLN A 104 -18.63 9.49 0.08
C GLN A 104 -19.69 8.80 0.97
N ALA A 105 -20.05 9.38 2.12
CA ALA A 105 -21.14 8.89 2.96
C ALA A 105 -22.51 9.09 2.28
N SER A 106 -22.71 10.21 1.57
CA SER A 106 -23.92 10.46 0.78
C SER A 106 -24.07 9.44 -0.36
N ALA A 107 -23.00 9.24 -1.15
CA ALA A 107 -22.97 8.25 -2.23
C ALA A 107 -23.23 6.81 -1.73
N ARG A 108 -22.71 6.44 -0.55
CA ARG A 108 -23.02 5.15 0.08
C ARG A 108 -24.47 5.05 0.56
N LYS A 109 -25.07 6.16 1.02
CA LYS A 109 -26.49 6.21 1.42
C LYS A 109 -27.42 6.12 0.22
N THR A 110 -27.15 6.86 -0.87
CA THR A 110 -27.95 6.80 -2.11
C THR A 110 -27.85 5.42 -2.76
N TYR A 111 -26.65 4.83 -2.85
CA TYR A 111 -26.48 3.46 -3.33
C TYR A 111 -27.25 2.43 -2.48
N ARG A 112 -27.23 2.57 -1.15
CA ARG A 112 -27.98 1.69 -0.24
C ARG A 112 -29.49 1.89 -0.34
N ALA A 113 -29.96 3.12 -0.54
CA ALA A 113 -31.37 3.43 -0.78
C ALA A 113 -31.84 2.82 -2.12
N ALA A 114 -31.06 2.99 -3.19
CA ALA A 114 -31.32 2.37 -4.49
C ALA A 114 -31.38 0.84 -4.39
N MET A 115 -30.46 0.18 -3.66
CA MET A 115 -30.54 -1.26 -3.39
C MET A 115 -31.80 -1.68 -2.63
N ILE A 116 -32.28 -0.87 -1.67
CA ILE A 116 -33.52 -1.15 -0.94
C ILE A 116 -34.74 -1.01 -1.86
N MET A 117 -34.79 0.05 -2.67
CA MET A 117 -35.84 0.28 -3.68
C MET A 117 -35.86 -0.84 -4.75
N GLN A 118 -34.69 -1.24 -5.26
CA GLN A 118 -34.58 -2.37 -6.19
C GLN A 118 -35.05 -3.68 -5.54
N ARG A 119 -34.78 -3.90 -4.25
CA ARG A 119 -35.27 -5.09 -3.52
C ARG A 119 -36.79 -5.07 -3.35
N THR A 120 -37.41 -3.94 -3.00
CA THR A 120 -38.87 -3.84 -2.86
C THR A 120 -39.58 -3.95 -4.21
N VAL A 121 -39.06 -3.33 -5.27
CA VAL A 121 -39.60 -3.45 -6.64
C VAL A 121 -39.50 -4.89 -7.15
N ARG A 122 -38.36 -5.57 -6.96
CA ARG A 122 -38.21 -7.00 -7.31
C ARG A 122 -39.21 -7.88 -6.54
N ALA A 123 -39.42 -7.62 -5.25
CA ALA A 123 -40.41 -8.33 -4.44
C ALA A 123 -41.86 -8.06 -4.90
N HIS A 124 -42.20 -6.83 -5.27
CA HIS A 124 -43.53 -6.49 -5.81
C HIS A 124 -43.77 -7.16 -7.17
N ARG A 125 -42.80 -7.11 -8.09
CA ARG A 125 -42.85 -7.82 -9.39
C ARG A 125 -42.94 -9.34 -9.23
N ALA A 126 -42.38 -9.92 -8.15
CA ALA A 126 -42.55 -11.33 -7.82
C ALA A 126 -43.99 -11.64 -7.31
N LYS A 127 -44.51 -10.83 -6.38
CA LYS A 127 -45.90 -10.97 -5.87
C LYS A 127 -46.94 -10.86 -6.99
N ARG A 128 -46.84 -9.82 -7.84
CA ARG A 128 -47.70 -9.65 -9.03
C ARG A 128 -47.72 -10.88 -9.95
N ARG A 129 -46.57 -11.52 -10.18
CA ARG A 129 -46.47 -12.75 -11.00
C ARG A 129 -47.13 -13.97 -10.34
N VAL A 130 -47.02 -14.12 -9.02
CA VAL A 130 -47.71 -15.18 -8.27
C VAL A 130 -49.22 -14.93 -8.25
N GLU A 131 -49.67 -13.69 -8.10
CA GLU A 131 -51.09 -13.32 -8.19
C GLU A 131 -51.68 -13.56 -9.58
N SER A 132 -50.98 -13.18 -10.66
CA SER A 132 -51.45 -13.48 -12.02
C SER A 132 -51.52 -14.99 -12.29
N PHE A 133 -50.57 -15.76 -11.77
CA PHE A 133 -50.60 -17.23 -11.87
C PHE A 133 -51.79 -17.83 -11.09
N ARG A 134 -52.05 -17.36 -9.85
CA ARG A 134 -53.22 -17.79 -9.06
C ARG A 134 -54.54 -17.49 -9.78
N ARG A 135 -54.71 -16.26 -10.30
CA ARG A 135 -55.91 -15.88 -11.08
C ARG A 135 -56.10 -16.73 -12.34
N ALA A 136 -55.01 -17.09 -13.03
CA ALA A 136 -55.07 -17.99 -14.18
C ALA A 136 -55.54 -19.40 -13.79
N VAL A 137 -55.02 -19.96 -12.69
CA VAL A 137 -55.45 -21.26 -12.15
C VAL A 137 -56.91 -21.22 -11.67
N GLU A 138 -57.35 -20.13 -11.04
CA GLU A 138 -58.74 -19.92 -10.63
C GLU A 138 -59.69 -19.82 -11.84
N ALA A 139 -59.29 -19.11 -12.90
CA ALA A 139 -60.04 -19.06 -14.15
C ALA A 139 -60.18 -20.45 -14.81
N MET A 140 -59.10 -21.23 -14.87
CA MET A 140 -59.15 -22.62 -15.38
C MET A 140 -60.10 -23.52 -14.56
N ARG A 141 -60.14 -23.35 -13.23
CA ARG A 141 -61.09 -24.06 -12.35
C ARG A 141 -62.54 -23.66 -12.61
N LEU A 142 -62.81 -22.37 -12.81
CA LEU A 142 -64.15 -21.87 -13.14
C LEU A 142 -64.63 -22.36 -14.51
N ASP A 143 -63.76 -22.40 -15.53
CA ASP A 143 -64.11 -22.90 -16.86
C ASP A 143 -64.31 -24.43 -16.87
N ALA A 144 -63.56 -25.19 -16.08
CA ALA A 144 -63.81 -26.61 -15.86
C ALA A 144 -65.18 -26.86 -15.18
N ALA A 145 -65.56 -26.03 -14.20
CA ALA A 145 -66.88 -26.10 -13.57
C ALA A 145 -68.02 -25.75 -14.56
N ARG A 146 -67.85 -24.69 -15.36
CA ARG A 146 -68.79 -24.31 -16.44
C ARG A 146 -68.96 -25.41 -17.49
N LEU A 147 -67.91 -26.16 -17.81
CA LEU A 147 -67.97 -27.30 -18.73
C LEU A 147 -68.83 -28.44 -18.17
N ARG A 148 -68.69 -28.78 -16.88
CA ARG A 148 -69.54 -29.80 -16.22
C ARG A 148 -71.02 -29.39 -16.20
N ALA A 149 -71.32 -28.18 -15.76
CA ALA A 149 -72.70 -27.66 -15.73
C ALA A 149 -73.38 -27.67 -17.12
N ARG A 150 -72.63 -27.41 -18.20
CA ARG A 150 -73.13 -27.54 -19.58
C ARG A 150 -73.39 -28.99 -20.01
N GLN A 151 -72.62 -29.95 -19.50
CA GLN A 151 -72.83 -31.38 -19.78
C GLN A 151 -74.08 -31.89 -19.03
N GLU A 152 -74.24 -31.52 -17.77
CA GLU A 152 -75.43 -31.83 -16.95
C GLU A 152 -76.71 -31.26 -17.57
N TRP A 153 -76.71 -29.98 -17.97
CA TRP A 153 -77.87 -29.36 -18.63
C TRP A 153 -78.24 -30.06 -19.95
N ARG A 154 -77.25 -30.47 -20.75
CA ARG A 154 -77.48 -31.24 -21.99
C ARG A 154 -78.09 -32.62 -21.70
N ALA A 155 -77.65 -33.30 -20.64
CA ALA A 155 -78.21 -34.59 -20.23
C ALA A 155 -79.70 -34.45 -19.82
N VAL A 156 -80.06 -33.42 -19.05
CA VAL A 156 -81.45 -33.12 -18.66
C VAL A 156 -82.33 -32.87 -19.89
N MET A 157 -81.86 -32.06 -20.84
CA MET A 157 -82.59 -31.79 -22.09
C MET A 157 -82.82 -33.06 -22.92
N LEU A 158 -81.84 -33.96 -23.00
CA LEU A 158 -81.97 -35.24 -23.70
C LEU A 158 -83.01 -36.17 -23.03
N GLN A 159 -82.99 -36.24 -21.69
CA GLN A 159 -83.94 -37.03 -20.91
C GLN A 159 -85.39 -36.52 -21.07
N ALA A 160 -85.59 -35.20 -21.09
CA ALA A 160 -86.90 -34.60 -21.33
C ALA A 160 -87.43 -34.92 -22.74
N ALA A 161 -86.57 -34.82 -23.77
CA ALA A 161 -86.94 -35.13 -25.15
C ALA A 161 -87.34 -36.61 -25.33
N LEU A 162 -86.59 -37.55 -24.72
CA LEU A 162 -86.88 -38.98 -24.78
C LEU A 162 -88.20 -39.35 -24.10
N ARG A 163 -88.48 -38.80 -22.91
CA ARG A 163 -89.79 -38.99 -22.22
C ARG A 163 -90.94 -38.50 -23.09
N GLY A 164 -90.79 -37.34 -23.74
CA GLY A 164 -91.77 -36.79 -24.67
C GLY A 164 -91.89 -37.53 -26.02
N MET A 165 -90.95 -38.42 -26.36
CA MET A 165 -91.04 -39.28 -27.54
C MET A 165 -91.83 -40.56 -27.23
N PHE A 166 -91.53 -41.24 -26.12
CA PHE A 166 -92.22 -42.46 -25.72
C PHE A 166 -93.73 -42.25 -25.52
N ALA A 167 -94.12 -41.16 -24.85
CA ALA A 167 -95.54 -40.80 -24.68
C ALA A 167 -96.31 -40.64 -26.01
N ARG A 168 -95.62 -40.23 -27.09
CA ARG A 168 -96.21 -40.09 -28.43
C ARG A 168 -96.32 -41.42 -29.19
N GLN A 169 -95.40 -42.36 -28.99
CA GLN A 169 -95.52 -43.72 -29.53
C GLN A 169 -96.70 -44.47 -28.92
N GLU A 170 -96.91 -44.37 -27.60
CA GLU A 170 -98.01 -45.00 -26.88
C GLU A 170 -99.38 -44.55 -27.43
N ALA A 171 -99.54 -43.24 -27.63
CA ALA A 171 -100.77 -42.65 -28.18
C ALA A 171 -101.08 -43.11 -29.63
N LEU A 172 -100.05 -43.30 -30.47
CA LEU A 172 -100.22 -43.80 -31.84
C LEU A 172 -100.63 -45.28 -31.85
N ARG A 173 -100.09 -46.10 -30.94
CA ARG A 173 -100.41 -47.52 -30.81
C ARG A 173 -101.89 -47.74 -30.46
N LEU A 174 -102.44 -46.92 -29.55
CA LEU A 174 -103.85 -46.95 -29.17
C LEU A 174 -104.80 -46.49 -30.30
N LYS A 175 -104.33 -45.65 -31.24
CA LYS A 175 -105.13 -45.23 -32.39
C LYS A 175 -105.29 -46.36 -33.42
N ALA A 176 -104.20 -47.06 -33.74
CA ALA A 176 -104.21 -48.16 -34.73
C ALA A 176 -105.22 -49.28 -34.39
N ILE A 177 -105.40 -49.60 -33.10
CA ILE A 177 -106.35 -50.63 -32.62
C ILE A 177 -107.82 -50.25 -32.92
N ARG A 178 -108.15 -48.95 -32.97
CA ARG A 178 -109.52 -48.47 -33.23
C ARG A 178 -109.87 -48.47 -34.72
N ASP A 179 -108.88 -48.19 -35.57
CA ASP A 179 -109.09 -48.10 -37.01
C ASP A 179 -109.21 -49.50 -37.66
N ALA A 180 -108.53 -50.52 -37.12
CA ALA A 180 -108.63 -51.91 -37.59
C ALA A 180 -110.06 -52.48 -37.53
N LYS A 181 -110.81 -52.22 -36.44
CA LYS A 181 -112.18 -52.74 -36.25
C LYS A 181 -113.19 -52.20 -37.27
N ARG A 182 -112.91 -51.07 -37.93
CA ARG A 182 -113.83 -50.43 -38.90
C ARG A 182 -113.66 -50.94 -40.34
N ALA A 183 -112.67 -51.81 -40.59
CA ALA A 183 -112.35 -52.30 -41.93
C ALA A 183 -113.03 -53.65 -42.27
N GLU A 184 -113.20 -54.53 -41.28
CA GLU A 184 -113.71 -55.90 -41.50
C GLU A 184 -115.19 -55.94 -41.93
N GLU A 185 -116.00 -54.99 -41.46
CA GLU A 185 -117.44 -54.93 -41.71
C GLU A 185 -117.78 -54.64 -43.18
N LYS A 186 -116.92 -53.92 -43.91
CA LYS A 186 -117.16 -53.52 -45.31
C LYS A 186 -116.74 -54.58 -46.33
N ALA A 187 -115.82 -55.48 -45.97
CA ALA A 187 -115.26 -56.47 -46.90
C ALA A 187 -116.23 -57.61 -47.27
N ARG A 188 -117.21 -57.91 -46.41
CA ARG A 188 -118.09 -59.09 -46.57
C ARG A 188 -119.20 -58.91 -47.62
N ALA A 189 -119.61 -57.69 -47.93
CA ALA A 189 -120.72 -57.42 -48.85
C ALA A 189 -120.31 -57.37 -50.34
N GLU A 190 -119.07 -56.96 -50.65
CA GLU A 190 -118.66 -56.69 -52.04
C GLU A 190 -118.13 -57.91 -52.80
N ALA A 191 -117.85 -59.03 -52.11
CA ALA A 191 -117.19 -60.19 -52.69
C ALA A 191 -118.10 -61.03 -53.60
N ALA A 192 -119.38 -61.18 -53.25
CA ALA A 192 -120.29 -62.11 -53.93
C ALA A 192 -120.67 -61.69 -55.36
N LEU A 193 -120.88 -60.39 -55.59
CA LEU A 193 -121.39 -59.88 -56.87
C LEU A 193 -120.31 -59.66 -57.94
N ARG A 194 -119.02 -59.58 -57.56
CA ARG A 194 -117.92 -59.34 -58.51
C ARG A 194 -117.54 -60.60 -59.31
N ILE A 195 -117.65 -61.77 -58.71
CA ILE A 195 -117.17 -63.05 -59.27
C ILE A 195 -117.91 -63.44 -60.56
N GLN A 196 -119.24 -63.29 -60.59
CA GLN A 196 -120.06 -63.75 -61.73
C GLN A 196 -120.03 -62.79 -62.94
N ALA A 197 -119.78 -61.49 -62.72
CA ALA A 197 -119.70 -60.49 -63.79
C ALA A 197 -118.32 -60.42 -64.45
N GLN A 198 -117.24 -60.79 -63.74
CA GLN A 198 -115.87 -60.72 -64.27
C GLN A 198 -115.57 -61.83 -65.29
N TYR A 199 -116.06 -63.06 -65.08
CA TYR A 199 -115.73 -64.22 -65.91
C TYR A 199 -116.19 -64.09 -67.37
N ARG A 200 -117.39 -63.53 -67.62
CA ARG A 200 -117.94 -63.38 -68.98
C ARG A 200 -117.35 -62.20 -69.75
N ALA A 201 -116.53 -61.38 -69.11
CA ALA A 201 -115.96 -60.17 -69.70
C ALA A 201 -114.42 -60.15 -69.77
N SER A 202 -113.73 -61.18 -69.26
CA SER A 202 -112.27 -61.35 -69.42
C SER A 202 -111.92 -61.79 -70.85
N LEU A 203 -112.54 -62.88 -71.33
CA LEU A 203 -112.20 -63.55 -72.60
C LEU A 203 -112.16 -62.60 -73.81
N GLY A 204 -113.11 -61.67 -73.94
CA GLY A 204 -113.11 -60.68 -75.04
C GLY A 204 -112.19 -59.46 -74.84
N ARG A 205 -111.71 -59.21 -73.62
CA ARG A 205 -110.79 -58.10 -73.31
C ARG A 205 -109.34 -58.53 -73.40
N ASP A 206 -109.04 -59.75 -73.00
CA ASP A 206 -107.67 -60.27 -72.81
C ASP A 206 -106.81 -60.30 -74.07
N GLU A 207 -107.42 -60.35 -75.26
CA GLU A 207 -106.68 -60.33 -76.52
C GLU A 207 -106.44 -58.91 -77.07
N ALA A 208 -107.28 -57.95 -76.67
CA ALA A 208 -107.15 -56.53 -77.00
C ALA A 208 -106.24 -55.78 -76.02
N THR A 209 -106.19 -56.19 -74.75
CA THR A 209 -105.26 -55.67 -73.73
C THR A 209 -103.82 -56.01 -74.08
N ARG A 210 -103.47 -57.29 -74.34
CA ARG A 210 -102.11 -57.73 -74.71
C ARG A 210 -101.42 -56.83 -75.76
N ARG A 211 -102.13 -56.44 -76.83
CA ARG A 211 -101.61 -55.58 -77.92
C ARG A 211 -101.55 -54.08 -77.57
N ARG A 212 -102.26 -53.62 -76.55
CA ARG A 212 -102.16 -52.25 -75.99
C ARG A 212 -101.09 -52.19 -74.90
N ASP A 213 -101.01 -53.20 -74.04
CA ASP A 213 -100.11 -53.27 -72.89
C ASP A 213 -98.65 -53.38 -73.31
N ALA A 214 -98.32 -54.15 -74.36
CA ALA A 214 -96.98 -54.15 -74.93
C ALA A 214 -96.51 -52.74 -75.38
N ARG A 215 -97.42 -51.91 -75.93
CA ARG A 215 -97.16 -50.52 -76.32
C ARG A 215 -97.20 -49.53 -75.15
N ALA A 216 -97.94 -49.83 -74.08
CA ALA A 216 -97.92 -49.08 -72.84
C ALA A 216 -96.60 -49.34 -72.07
N TYR A 217 -96.16 -50.59 -71.99
CA TYR A 217 -94.96 -51.05 -71.31
C TYR A 217 -93.68 -50.45 -71.92
N ARG A 218 -93.52 -50.48 -73.26
CA ARG A 218 -92.39 -49.79 -73.92
C ARG A 218 -92.38 -48.28 -73.62
N ARG A 219 -93.54 -47.61 -73.63
CA ARG A 219 -93.68 -46.19 -73.27
C ARG A 219 -93.50 -45.92 -71.77
N TRP A 220 -93.71 -46.91 -70.91
CA TRP A 220 -93.41 -46.83 -69.48
C TRP A 220 -91.90 -46.96 -69.25
N LEU A 221 -91.25 -47.99 -69.82
CA LEU A 221 -89.79 -48.18 -69.76
C LEU A 221 -89.03 -46.93 -70.21
N TRP A 222 -89.40 -46.33 -71.35
CA TRP A 222 -88.75 -45.10 -71.83
C TRP A 222 -88.95 -43.91 -70.88
N ARG A 223 -90.16 -43.72 -70.31
CA ARG A 223 -90.41 -42.65 -69.32
C ARG A 223 -89.65 -42.88 -68.02
N THR A 224 -89.58 -44.12 -67.54
CA THR A 224 -88.83 -44.51 -66.34
C THR A 224 -87.34 -44.31 -66.55
N ALA A 225 -86.77 -44.77 -67.68
CA ALA A 225 -85.38 -44.54 -68.05
C ALA A 225 -85.04 -43.05 -68.15
N ARG A 226 -85.87 -42.24 -68.82
CA ARG A 226 -85.69 -40.77 -68.90
C ARG A 226 -85.75 -40.12 -67.52
N LYS A 227 -86.61 -40.59 -66.60
CA LYS A 227 -86.71 -40.08 -65.23
C LYS A 227 -85.49 -40.44 -64.39
N ILE A 228 -84.98 -41.68 -64.51
CA ILE A 228 -83.72 -42.14 -63.88
C ILE A 228 -82.53 -41.33 -64.40
N GLN A 229 -82.39 -41.18 -65.73
CA GLN A 229 -81.32 -40.38 -66.35
C GLN A 229 -81.36 -38.90 -65.92
N SER A 230 -82.55 -38.30 -65.86
CA SER A 230 -82.74 -36.93 -65.37
C SER A 230 -82.31 -36.78 -63.90
N TRP A 231 -82.69 -37.73 -63.05
CA TRP A 231 -82.29 -37.74 -61.64
C TRP A 231 -80.78 -37.92 -61.46
N LEU A 232 -80.15 -38.85 -62.21
CA LEU A 232 -78.70 -39.06 -62.20
C LEU A 232 -77.93 -37.81 -62.63
N ARG A 233 -78.32 -37.18 -63.75
CA ARG A 233 -77.72 -35.92 -64.22
C ARG A 233 -77.87 -34.81 -63.18
N GLY A 234 -79.04 -34.70 -62.54
CA GLY A 234 -79.27 -33.76 -61.44
C GLY A 234 -78.42 -34.06 -60.19
N CYS A 235 -78.19 -35.34 -59.88
CA CYS A 235 -77.35 -35.77 -58.77
C CYS A 235 -75.87 -35.42 -59.03
N TRP A 236 -75.33 -35.77 -60.19
CA TRP A 236 -73.98 -35.40 -60.61
C TRP A 236 -73.78 -33.88 -60.69
N GLY A 237 -74.78 -33.14 -61.19
CA GLY A 237 -74.76 -31.66 -61.17
C GLY A 237 -74.64 -31.10 -59.76
N ARG A 238 -75.41 -31.63 -58.79
CA ARG A 238 -75.30 -31.24 -57.37
C ARG A 238 -73.97 -31.63 -56.74
N MET A 239 -73.45 -32.83 -57.03
CA MET A 239 -72.13 -33.27 -56.56
C MET A 239 -71.01 -32.36 -57.09
N ARG A 240 -71.01 -32.04 -58.39
CA ARG A 240 -70.04 -31.11 -59.01
C ARG A 240 -70.17 -29.71 -58.41
N ALA A 241 -71.38 -29.19 -58.23
CA ALA A 241 -71.61 -27.89 -57.59
C ALA A 241 -71.23 -27.86 -56.10
N ALA A 242 -71.30 -28.99 -55.39
CA ALA A 242 -70.80 -29.11 -54.02
C ALA A 242 -69.27 -29.14 -53.99
N ALA A 243 -68.63 -29.90 -54.89
CA ALA A 243 -67.18 -29.95 -55.03
C ALA A 243 -66.57 -28.58 -55.38
N VAL A 244 -67.15 -27.85 -56.34
CA VAL A 244 -66.72 -26.49 -56.71
C VAL A 244 -66.88 -25.51 -55.54
N ARG A 245 -68.00 -25.57 -54.79
CA ARG A 245 -68.18 -24.74 -53.59
C ARG A 245 -67.16 -25.06 -52.49
N LYS A 246 -66.84 -26.34 -52.28
CA LYS A 246 -65.78 -26.76 -51.34
C LYS A 246 -64.42 -26.25 -51.78
N ALA A 247 -64.04 -26.45 -53.04
CA ALA A 247 -62.77 -25.96 -53.59
C ALA A 247 -62.62 -24.44 -53.45
N LYS A 248 -63.67 -23.66 -53.75
CA LYS A 248 -63.66 -22.20 -53.56
C LYS A 248 -63.57 -21.78 -52.09
N ALA A 249 -64.22 -22.52 -51.18
CA ALA A 249 -64.09 -22.26 -49.74
C ALA A 249 -62.67 -22.57 -49.23
N ASP A 250 -62.05 -23.65 -49.72
CA ASP A 250 -60.68 -24.03 -49.34
C ASP A 250 -59.63 -23.09 -49.98
N GLU A 251 -59.87 -22.58 -51.19
CA GLU A 251 -59.09 -21.50 -51.80
C GLU A 251 -59.14 -20.21 -50.95
N ILE A 252 -60.31 -19.83 -50.46
CA ILE A 252 -60.47 -18.67 -49.56
C ILE A 252 -59.70 -18.89 -48.24
N LYS A 253 -59.80 -20.09 -47.63
CA LYS A 253 -59.00 -20.43 -46.43
C LYS A 253 -57.51 -20.30 -46.70
N ASN A 254 -57.02 -20.85 -47.82
CA ASN A 254 -55.61 -20.77 -48.20
C ASN A 254 -55.16 -19.32 -48.42
N LYS A 255 -55.99 -18.48 -49.07
CA LYS A 255 -55.72 -17.03 -49.23
C LYS A 255 -55.71 -16.27 -47.91
N MET A 256 -56.49 -16.68 -46.91
CA MET A 256 -56.43 -16.08 -45.56
C MET A 256 -55.22 -16.59 -44.76
N ALA A 257 -54.90 -17.88 -44.84
CA ALA A 257 -53.73 -18.46 -44.22
C ALA A 257 -52.42 -17.82 -44.73
N THR A 258 -52.28 -17.63 -46.05
CA THR A 258 -51.10 -16.94 -46.62
C THR A 258 -51.02 -15.48 -46.19
N LYS A 259 -52.15 -14.75 -46.09
CA LYS A 259 -52.18 -13.39 -45.52
C LYS A 259 -51.74 -13.34 -44.06
N ILE A 260 -52.24 -14.26 -43.22
CA ILE A 260 -51.86 -14.36 -41.80
C ILE A 260 -50.36 -14.67 -41.68
N GLN A 261 -49.85 -15.64 -42.46
CA GLN A 261 -48.42 -15.98 -42.47
C GLN A 261 -47.54 -14.83 -42.96
N ALA A 262 -47.98 -14.07 -43.98
CA ALA A 262 -47.26 -12.90 -44.47
C ALA A 262 -47.20 -11.78 -43.40
N ALA A 263 -48.33 -11.49 -42.75
CA ALA A 263 -48.39 -10.54 -41.64
C ALA A 263 -47.50 -10.96 -40.46
N TRP A 264 -47.53 -12.24 -40.08
CA TRP A 264 -46.67 -12.77 -39.02
C TRP A 264 -45.17 -12.68 -39.37
N ARG A 265 -44.77 -13.04 -40.60
CA ARG A 265 -43.38 -12.90 -41.06
C ARG A 265 -42.94 -11.43 -41.02
N ALA A 266 -43.78 -10.50 -41.49
CA ALA A 266 -43.48 -9.06 -41.45
C ALA A 266 -43.36 -8.53 -40.00
N ALA A 267 -44.25 -8.94 -39.10
CA ALA A 267 -44.18 -8.59 -37.68
C ALA A 267 -42.90 -9.15 -37.02
N LYS A 268 -42.55 -10.42 -37.29
CA LYS A 268 -41.31 -11.04 -36.82
C LYS A 268 -40.07 -10.29 -37.31
N SER A 269 -40.00 -9.94 -38.60
CA SER A 269 -38.85 -9.18 -39.14
C SER A 269 -38.73 -7.78 -38.53
N ARG A 270 -39.84 -7.08 -38.30
CA ARG A 270 -39.84 -5.79 -37.58
C ARG A 270 -39.34 -5.93 -36.15
N TYR A 271 -39.78 -6.96 -35.43
CA TYR A 271 -39.33 -7.24 -34.07
C TYR A 271 -37.82 -7.60 -33.99
N LEU A 272 -37.32 -8.35 -34.97
CA LEU A 272 -35.88 -8.63 -35.08
C LEU A 272 -35.08 -7.36 -35.40
N ALA A 273 -35.60 -6.47 -36.25
CA ALA A 273 -34.97 -5.19 -36.53
C ALA A 273 -34.93 -4.26 -35.29
N THR A 274 -35.99 -4.23 -34.46
CA THR A 274 -35.96 -3.46 -33.21
C THR A 274 -35.00 -4.05 -32.17
N ILE A 275 -34.84 -5.38 -32.11
CA ILE A 275 -33.79 -6.01 -31.30
C ILE A 275 -32.40 -5.64 -31.83
N GLN A 276 -32.18 -5.66 -33.14
CA GLN A 276 -30.88 -5.30 -33.71
C GLN A 276 -30.54 -3.83 -33.41
N ALA A 277 -31.48 -2.91 -33.61
CA ALA A 277 -31.30 -1.49 -33.29
C ALA A 277 -30.98 -1.24 -31.81
N SER A 278 -31.64 -1.95 -30.88
CA SER A 278 -31.34 -1.81 -29.45
C SER A 278 -29.98 -2.42 -29.06
N LEU A 279 -29.57 -3.53 -29.68
CA LEU A 279 -28.22 -4.08 -29.52
C LEU A 279 -27.13 -3.16 -30.10
N GLU A 280 -27.39 -2.47 -31.21
CA GLU A 280 -26.48 -1.48 -31.79
C GLU A 280 -26.35 -0.24 -30.90
N ALA A 281 -27.46 0.25 -30.33
CA ALA A 281 -27.47 1.32 -29.35
C ALA A 281 -26.67 0.95 -28.07
N LEU A 282 -26.92 -0.25 -27.51
CA LEU A 282 -26.17 -0.76 -26.36
C LEU A 282 -24.66 -0.86 -26.65
N ARG A 283 -24.27 -1.36 -27.83
CA ARG A 283 -22.85 -1.40 -28.26
C ARG A 283 -22.23 -0.01 -28.40
N ALA A 284 -23.00 1.01 -28.78
CA ALA A 284 -22.52 2.39 -28.81
C ALA A 284 -22.28 2.93 -27.40
N GLU A 285 -23.20 2.68 -26.46
CA GLU A 285 -23.03 3.02 -25.04
C GLU A 285 -21.83 2.30 -24.40
N GLU A 286 -21.66 1.00 -24.68
CA GLU A 286 -20.51 0.20 -24.24
C GLU A 286 -19.19 0.81 -24.71
N LYS A 287 -19.07 1.20 -25.99
CA LYS A 287 -17.89 1.89 -26.52
C LYS A 287 -17.60 3.18 -25.76
N VAL A 288 -18.61 4.00 -25.49
CA VAL A 288 -18.46 5.25 -24.70
C VAL A 288 -18.04 4.95 -23.25
N ALA A 289 -18.62 3.92 -22.62
CA ALA A 289 -18.27 3.49 -21.27
C ALA A 289 -16.82 2.99 -21.20
N VAL A 290 -16.38 2.17 -22.15
CA VAL A 290 -15.00 1.68 -22.27
C VAL A 290 -14.03 2.85 -22.41
N VAL A 291 -14.30 3.83 -23.29
CA VAL A 291 -13.45 5.02 -23.43
C VAL A 291 -13.37 5.83 -22.14
N ARG A 292 -14.47 6.00 -21.40
CA ARG A 292 -14.50 6.68 -20.09
C ARG A 292 -13.71 5.92 -19.02
N ILE A 293 -13.77 4.59 -19.00
CA ILE A 293 -12.99 3.73 -18.09
C ILE A 293 -11.50 3.83 -18.43
N GLN A 294 -11.14 3.71 -19.71
CA GLN A 294 -9.75 3.80 -20.18
C GLN A 294 -9.12 5.17 -19.92
N SER A 295 -9.83 6.27 -20.17
CA SER A 295 -9.32 7.62 -19.87
C SER A 295 -9.10 7.83 -18.37
N SER A 296 -10.04 7.36 -17.54
CA SER A 296 -9.94 7.38 -16.08
C SER A 296 -8.76 6.55 -15.56
N ALA A 297 -8.55 5.35 -16.11
CA ALA A 297 -7.44 4.48 -15.78
C ALA A 297 -6.09 5.09 -16.17
N ARG A 298 -5.96 5.63 -17.40
CA ARG A 298 -4.75 6.34 -17.85
C ARG A 298 -4.43 7.55 -16.96
N ALA A 299 -5.44 8.34 -16.58
CA ALA A 299 -5.27 9.45 -15.65
C ALA A 299 -4.84 9.00 -14.23
N TYR A 300 -5.37 7.87 -13.75
CA TYR A 300 -4.97 7.27 -12.48
C TYR A 300 -3.51 6.78 -12.52
N PHE A 301 -3.09 6.07 -13.57
CA PHE A 301 -1.70 5.63 -13.74
C PHE A 301 -0.74 6.81 -13.82
N ALA A 302 -1.06 7.86 -14.59
CA ALA A 302 -0.24 9.08 -14.66
C ALA A 302 -0.08 9.75 -13.28
N ARG A 303 -1.17 9.85 -12.49
CA ARG A 303 -1.11 10.36 -11.11
C ARG A 303 -0.23 9.50 -10.20
N ASN A 304 -0.32 8.17 -10.30
CA ASN A 304 0.53 7.25 -9.53
C ASN A 304 2.01 7.37 -9.91
N VAL A 305 2.35 7.51 -11.20
CA VAL A 305 3.73 7.75 -11.64
C VAL A 305 4.27 9.08 -11.08
N VAL A 306 3.46 10.14 -11.08
CA VAL A 306 3.83 11.43 -10.47
C VAL A 306 3.99 11.32 -8.95
N GLN A 307 3.14 10.56 -8.27
CA GLN A 307 3.29 10.28 -6.83
C GLN A 307 4.59 9.52 -6.53
N ARG A 308 4.87 8.43 -7.24
CA ARG A 308 6.13 7.66 -7.11
C ARG A 308 7.36 8.54 -7.36
N LYS A 309 7.36 9.40 -8.40
CA LYS A 309 8.45 10.36 -8.65
C LYS A 309 8.61 11.38 -7.52
N ARG A 310 7.51 11.87 -6.92
CA ARG A 310 7.56 12.78 -5.75
C ARG A 310 8.07 12.07 -4.49
N GLU A 311 7.72 10.81 -4.29
CA GLU A 311 8.20 9.99 -3.18
C GLU A 311 9.69 9.67 -3.33
N ALA A 312 10.13 9.26 -4.52
CA ALA A 312 11.55 9.08 -4.83
C ALA A 312 12.36 10.36 -4.62
N LYS A 313 11.85 11.53 -5.05
CA LYS A 313 12.50 12.82 -4.78
C LYS A 313 12.58 13.13 -3.28
N ARG A 314 11.52 12.88 -2.52
CA ARG A 314 11.52 13.05 -1.05
C ARG A 314 12.51 12.10 -0.36
N LEU A 315 12.64 10.87 -0.83
CA LEU A 315 13.63 9.92 -0.33
C LEU A 315 15.05 10.40 -0.61
N LEU A 316 15.34 10.92 -1.80
CA LEU A 316 16.63 11.54 -2.13
C LEU A 316 16.92 12.79 -1.29
N GLU A 317 15.91 13.65 -1.05
CA GLU A 317 16.04 14.80 -0.16
C GLU A 317 16.34 14.37 1.29
N LEU A 318 15.64 13.36 1.81
CA LEU A 318 15.89 12.79 3.14
C LEU A 318 17.27 12.13 3.24
N GLN A 319 17.69 11.39 2.21
CA GLN A 319 19.02 10.78 2.11
C GLN A 319 20.12 11.85 2.07
N GLY A 320 19.93 12.94 1.31
CA GLY A 320 20.86 14.07 1.27
C GLY A 320 21.00 14.77 2.62
N VAL A 321 19.88 15.03 3.31
CA VAL A 321 19.89 15.58 4.69
C VAL A 321 20.56 14.62 5.67
N ALA A 322 20.29 13.31 5.58
CA ALA A 322 20.93 12.30 6.42
C ALA A 322 22.43 12.19 6.15
N ALA A 323 22.87 12.21 4.88
CA ALA A 323 24.27 12.20 4.50
C ALA A 323 25.01 13.45 5.02
N ALA A 324 24.42 14.65 4.88
CA ALA A 324 24.97 15.88 5.44
C ALA A 324 25.06 15.84 6.98
N LEU A 325 24.06 15.26 7.66
CA LEU A 325 24.08 15.04 9.11
C LEU A 325 25.21 14.09 9.52
N ILE A 326 25.35 12.95 8.83
CA ILE A 326 26.41 11.95 9.05
C ILE A 326 27.77 12.59 8.83
N GLN A 327 28.00 13.28 7.71
CA GLN A 327 29.25 13.98 7.42
C GLN A 327 29.58 15.03 8.49
N ARG A 328 28.60 15.81 8.97
CA ARG A 328 28.80 16.78 10.06
C ARG A 328 29.20 16.08 11.37
N ILE A 329 28.54 14.98 11.73
CA ILE A 329 28.87 14.17 12.91
C ILE A 329 30.27 13.56 12.78
N LEU A 330 30.62 13.03 11.61
CA LEU A 330 31.90 12.40 11.32
C LEU A 330 33.06 13.40 11.38
N ARG A 331 32.95 14.55 10.69
CA ARG A 331 33.93 15.65 10.77
C ARG A 331 34.10 16.14 12.21
N GLY A 332 32.99 16.36 12.93
CA GLY A 332 33.03 16.72 14.34
C GLY A 332 33.57 15.61 15.25
N HIS A 333 33.44 14.34 14.89
CA HIS A 333 34.08 13.23 15.59
C HIS A 333 35.60 13.32 15.41
N TYR A 334 36.09 13.41 14.16
CA TYR A 334 37.52 13.51 13.87
C TYR A 334 38.17 14.74 14.53
N GLY A 335 37.56 15.93 14.43
CA GLY A 335 38.10 17.14 15.06
C GLY A 335 38.27 17.00 16.59
N ARG A 336 37.29 16.40 17.28
CA ARG A 336 37.41 16.11 18.72
C ARG A 336 38.41 14.98 19.03
N THR A 337 38.54 13.98 18.16
CA THR A 337 39.59 12.97 18.31
C THR A 337 40.97 13.60 18.16
N ALA A 338 41.18 14.51 17.20
CA ALA A 338 42.42 15.24 17.01
C ALA A 338 42.75 16.12 18.23
N TRP A 339 41.76 16.85 18.77
CA TRP A 339 41.92 17.63 20.00
C TRP A 339 42.25 16.78 21.22
N GLU A 340 41.57 15.63 21.43
CA GLU A 340 41.89 14.70 22.52
C GLU A 340 43.31 14.10 22.38
N VAL A 341 43.77 13.82 21.14
CA VAL A 341 45.15 13.39 20.88
C VAL A 341 46.15 14.51 21.17
N ALA A 342 45.90 15.74 20.72
CA ALA A 342 46.77 16.89 20.97
C ALA A 342 46.88 17.23 22.46
N GLN A 343 45.78 17.16 23.22
CA GLN A 343 45.78 17.30 24.67
C GLN A 343 46.57 16.18 25.36
N ARG A 344 46.36 14.92 24.98
CA ARG A 344 47.15 13.78 25.48
C ARG A 344 48.64 13.93 25.16
N GLN A 345 48.98 14.44 23.97
CA GLN A 345 50.36 14.74 23.58
C GLN A 345 50.97 15.83 24.47
N LEU A 346 50.26 16.95 24.70
CA LEU A 346 50.72 18.03 25.59
C LEU A 346 51.01 17.50 27.00
N THR A 347 50.06 16.77 27.61
CA THR A 347 50.24 16.20 28.96
C THR A 347 51.36 15.16 29.05
N LEU A 348 51.81 14.61 27.93
CA LEU A 348 52.96 13.70 27.87
C LEU A 348 54.26 14.42 27.53
N GLN A 349 54.23 15.53 26.80
CA GLN A 349 55.35 16.45 26.69
C GLN A 349 55.71 17.00 28.08
N ASP A 350 54.73 17.44 28.87
CA ASP A 350 54.94 17.92 30.25
C ASP A 350 55.59 16.84 31.14
N ARG A 351 55.18 15.57 31.00
CA ARG A 351 55.72 14.43 31.75
C ARG A 351 57.08 13.95 31.26
N ALA A 352 57.34 14.06 29.96
CA ALA A 352 58.60 13.62 29.36
C ALA A 352 59.68 14.70 29.41
N ALA A 353 59.32 15.99 29.50
CA ALA A 353 60.27 17.11 29.65
C ALA A 353 61.33 16.89 30.75
N PRO A 354 60.99 16.51 32.00
CA PRO A 354 62.01 16.22 33.03
C PRO A 354 62.85 14.97 32.73
N LEU A 355 62.33 14.01 31.96
CA LEU A 355 63.10 12.84 31.53
C LEU A 355 64.07 13.19 30.40
N TYR A 356 63.67 14.06 29.47
CA TYR A 356 64.56 14.57 28.42
C TYR A 356 65.64 15.49 28.96
N SER A 357 65.34 16.38 29.91
CA SER A 357 66.37 17.20 30.56
C SER A 357 67.35 16.33 31.38
N ARG A 358 66.84 15.36 32.15
CA ARG A 358 67.66 14.38 32.87
C ARG A 358 68.51 13.53 31.91
N LEU A 359 67.96 13.13 30.76
CA LEU A 359 68.71 12.39 29.74
C LEU A 359 69.83 13.23 29.14
N ASN A 360 69.60 14.51 28.84
CA ASN A 360 70.64 15.40 28.32
C ASN A 360 71.77 15.58 29.35
N VAL A 361 71.43 15.88 30.61
CA VAL A 361 72.41 15.98 31.70
C VAL A 361 73.20 14.68 31.86
N LEU A 362 72.54 13.52 31.86
CA LEU A 362 73.23 12.23 31.93
C LEU A 362 74.10 11.93 30.70
N LEU A 363 73.74 12.41 29.51
CA LEU A 363 74.55 12.27 28.29
C LEU A 363 75.81 13.14 28.36
N ASP A 364 75.71 14.35 28.89
CA ASP A 364 76.86 15.24 29.07
C ASP A 364 77.77 14.74 30.22
N GLU A 365 77.21 14.39 31.38
CA GLU A 365 77.96 13.71 32.47
C GLU A 365 78.61 12.38 32.02
N SER A 366 78.00 11.67 31.07
CA SER A 366 78.55 10.42 30.52
C SER A 366 79.66 10.67 29.49
N ARG A 367 79.72 11.85 28.86
CA ARG A 367 80.85 12.28 28.03
C ARG A 367 82.02 12.65 28.93
N GLU A 368 81.79 13.54 29.90
CA GLU A 368 82.79 13.92 30.89
C GLU A 368 83.39 12.71 31.64
N ALA A 369 82.56 11.74 32.02
CA ALA A 369 83.02 10.50 32.64
C ALA A 369 83.79 9.57 31.67
N ALA A 370 83.50 9.61 30.37
CA ALA A 370 84.26 8.86 29.37
C ALA A 370 85.61 9.52 29.07
N ASP A 371 85.63 10.84 28.92
CA ASP A 371 86.85 11.63 28.70
C ASP A 371 87.80 11.50 29.91
N ALA A 372 87.27 11.67 31.13
CA ALA A 372 88.06 11.50 32.37
C ALA A 372 88.53 10.05 32.61
N ARG A 373 87.81 9.05 32.09
CA ARG A 373 88.26 7.65 32.07
C ARG A 373 89.43 7.50 31.10
N ASP A 374 89.28 8.02 29.89
CA ASP A 374 90.28 7.87 28.83
C ASP A 374 91.59 8.57 29.23
N ASP A 375 91.51 9.77 29.82
CA ASP A 375 92.67 10.48 30.36
C ASP A 375 93.32 9.75 31.54
N ALA A 376 92.55 9.19 32.48
CA ALA A 376 93.11 8.37 33.55
C ALA A 376 93.80 7.10 33.02
N THR A 377 93.27 6.47 31.97
CA THR A 377 93.93 5.31 31.33
C THR A 377 95.20 5.69 30.57
N LYS A 378 95.27 6.88 29.96
CA LYS A 378 96.51 7.41 29.37
C LYS A 378 97.57 7.66 30.44
N ALA A 379 97.22 8.37 31.51
CA ALA A 379 98.13 8.66 32.62
C ALA A 379 98.69 7.38 33.28
N HIS A 380 97.86 6.36 33.47
CA HIS A 380 98.31 5.04 33.93
C HIS A 380 99.30 4.39 32.94
N ALA A 381 98.99 4.40 31.64
CA ALA A 381 99.87 3.83 30.61
C ALA A 381 101.21 4.56 30.51
N GLU A 382 101.21 5.90 30.58
CA GLU A 382 102.40 6.74 30.58
C GLU A 382 103.27 6.48 31.81
N ALA A 383 102.69 6.46 33.02
CA ALA A 383 103.41 6.13 34.25
C ALA A 383 103.98 4.69 34.23
N GLN A 384 103.26 3.74 33.61
CA GLN A 384 103.75 2.37 33.46
C GLN A 384 104.92 2.29 32.48
N VAL A 385 104.91 3.06 31.39
CA VAL A 385 106.06 3.21 30.48
C VAL A 385 107.26 3.82 31.21
N GLU A 386 107.07 4.90 31.96
CA GLU A 386 108.15 5.49 32.77
C GLU A 386 108.78 4.49 33.74
N VAL A 387 107.98 3.71 34.48
CA VAL A 387 108.50 2.66 35.39
C VAL A 387 109.33 1.63 34.63
N THR A 388 108.90 1.18 33.44
CA THR A 388 109.70 0.23 32.64
C THR A 388 111.03 0.83 32.13
N GLN A 389 111.07 2.13 31.83
CA GLN A 389 112.30 2.84 31.47
C GLN A 389 113.26 2.97 32.67
N ILE A 390 112.76 3.39 33.83
CA ILE A 390 113.55 3.53 35.07
C ILE A 390 114.09 2.16 35.53
N GLU A 391 113.30 1.09 35.36
CA GLU A 391 113.78 -0.28 35.60
C GLU A 391 114.91 -0.69 34.65
N ALA A 392 114.87 -0.26 33.38
CA ALA A 392 115.96 -0.51 32.45
C ALA A 392 117.23 0.27 32.86
N GLU A 393 117.11 1.56 33.18
CA GLU A 393 118.21 2.40 33.71
C GLU A 393 118.83 1.78 34.98
N LEU A 394 118.01 1.24 35.91
CA LEU A 394 118.50 0.57 37.12
C LEU A 394 119.21 -0.76 36.82
N ARG A 395 118.74 -1.54 35.84
CA ARG A 395 119.41 -2.79 35.40
C ARG A 395 120.76 -2.50 34.75
N GLU A 396 120.87 -1.42 33.97
CA GLU A 396 122.15 -0.98 33.40
C GLU A 396 123.12 -0.56 34.52
N LEU A 397 122.71 0.32 35.43
CA LEU A 397 123.51 0.73 36.59
C LEU A 397 123.93 -0.44 37.50
N SER A 398 123.13 -1.50 37.57
CA SER A 398 123.46 -2.70 38.35
C SER A 398 124.58 -3.55 37.73
N ARG A 399 124.81 -3.45 36.42
CA ARG A 399 125.92 -4.15 35.72
C ARG A 399 127.26 -3.44 35.84
N VAL A 400 127.27 -2.21 36.38
CA VAL A 400 128.47 -1.37 36.52
C VAL A 400 129.27 -1.79 37.74
N GLY A 401 130.52 -2.24 37.52
CA GLY A 401 131.47 -2.63 38.56
C GLY A 401 132.38 -1.51 39.09
N HIS A 402 132.23 -0.28 38.59
CA HIS A 402 133.02 0.89 39.04
C HIS A 402 132.27 1.70 40.12
N ASP A 403 133.03 2.33 41.02
CA ASP A 403 132.48 3.14 42.12
C ASP A 403 131.83 4.46 41.67
N THR A 404 132.14 4.93 40.46
CA THR A 404 131.57 6.16 39.88
C THR A 404 130.91 5.87 38.54
N TRP A 405 129.81 6.57 38.27
CA TRP A 405 129.12 6.53 36.98
C TRP A 405 128.89 7.94 36.46
N ASP A 406 129.02 8.05 35.14
CA ASP A 406 129.05 9.29 34.40
C ASP A 406 127.64 9.54 33.83
N THR A 407 126.91 10.52 34.36
CA THR A 407 125.54 10.82 33.90
C THR A 407 125.54 11.81 32.74
N GLY A 408 125.07 11.41 31.56
CA GLY A 408 124.99 12.27 30.37
C GLY A 408 123.84 13.29 30.31
N ARG A 409 123.03 13.45 31.38
CA ARG A 409 121.80 14.27 31.38
C ARG A 409 121.95 15.72 31.88
N LEU A 410 123.18 16.23 32.06
CA LEU A 410 123.42 17.64 32.41
C LEU A 410 124.18 18.35 31.29
N SER A 411 123.49 19.28 30.62
CA SER A 411 123.92 19.90 29.36
C SER A 411 124.93 21.03 29.56
N GLN A 412 126.16 20.73 29.99
CA GLN A 412 127.27 21.70 29.99
C GLN A 412 128.67 21.08 30.20
N GLY A 413 129.11 20.18 29.30
CA GLY A 413 130.53 19.83 29.09
C GLY A 413 131.31 19.13 30.21
N TYR A 414 130.82 19.13 31.44
CA TYR A 414 131.44 18.52 32.62
C TYR A 414 130.71 17.23 32.98
N VAL A 415 131.44 16.11 32.95
CA VAL A 415 130.91 14.81 33.33
C VAL A 415 130.86 14.71 34.85
N GLN A 416 129.65 14.87 35.42
CA GLN A 416 129.47 14.83 36.87
C GLN A 416 129.48 13.38 37.35
N ARG A 417 130.58 12.97 37.99
CA ARG A 417 130.78 11.65 38.59
C ARG A 417 129.99 11.51 39.87
N TYR A 418 128.88 10.78 39.82
CA TYR A 418 128.17 10.37 41.03
C TYR A 418 128.66 8.99 41.46
N LYS A 419 128.69 8.75 42.78
CA LYS A 419 128.94 7.39 43.31
C LYS A 419 127.83 6.46 42.86
N THR A 420 128.17 5.28 42.36
CA THR A 420 127.17 4.31 41.86
C THR A 420 126.23 3.84 42.96
N SER A 421 126.70 3.75 44.20
CA SER A 421 125.87 3.50 45.38
C SER A 421 124.80 4.58 45.61
N PHE A 422 125.14 5.86 45.43
CA PHE A 422 124.20 6.98 45.57
C PHE A 422 123.15 6.98 44.46
N LEU A 423 123.55 6.79 43.20
CA LEU A 423 122.61 6.70 42.07
C LEU A 423 121.69 5.48 42.20
N LYS A 424 122.21 4.32 42.59
CA LYS A 424 121.40 3.11 42.84
C LYS A 424 120.33 3.39 43.91
N HIS A 425 120.71 3.98 45.04
CA HIS A 425 119.75 4.32 46.10
C HIS A 425 118.69 5.32 45.61
N ARG A 426 119.10 6.39 44.93
CA ARG A 426 118.18 7.43 44.45
C ARG A 426 117.24 6.95 43.34
N ILE A 427 117.69 6.04 42.47
CA ILE A 427 116.84 5.44 41.44
C ILE A 427 115.92 4.38 42.04
N ILE A 428 116.34 3.64 43.09
CA ILE A 428 115.44 2.77 43.85
C ILE A 428 114.33 3.59 44.54
N GLU A 429 114.65 4.73 45.16
CA GLU A 429 113.64 5.66 45.73
C GLU A 429 112.69 6.19 44.64
N LEU A 430 113.23 6.66 43.51
CA LEU A 430 112.44 7.20 42.40
C LEU A 430 111.53 6.14 41.78
N LEU A 431 112.01 4.91 41.63
CA LEU A 431 111.27 3.74 41.16
C LEU A 431 110.19 3.31 42.15
N ALA A 432 110.45 3.36 43.46
CA ALA A 432 109.45 3.10 44.49
C ALA A 432 108.31 4.14 44.42
N ASN A 433 108.66 5.43 44.33
CA ASN A 433 107.69 6.52 44.19
C ASN A 433 106.87 6.41 42.89
N LYS A 434 107.51 6.08 41.76
CA LYS A 434 106.82 5.90 40.47
C LYS A 434 105.96 4.64 40.43
N ARG A 435 106.37 3.55 41.09
CA ARG A 435 105.51 2.36 41.27
C ARG A 435 104.29 2.65 42.15
N ALA A 436 104.43 3.45 43.21
CA ALA A 436 103.30 3.91 44.01
C ALA A 436 102.33 4.74 43.15
N ALA A 437 102.85 5.70 42.36
CA ALA A 437 102.04 6.49 41.43
C ALA A 437 101.32 5.62 40.37
N VAL A 438 101.95 4.56 39.83
CA VAL A 438 101.27 3.62 38.92
C VAL A 438 100.08 2.93 39.58
N VAL A 439 100.18 2.54 40.85
CA VAL A 439 99.04 1.96 41.60
C VAL A 439 97.93 3.01 41.78
N GLU A 440 98.27 4.24 42.17
CA GLU A 440 97.30 5.34 42.29
C GLU A 440 96.60 5.65 40.96
N PHE A 441 97.33 5.72 39.84
CA PHE A 441 96.75 5.90 38.52
C PHE A 441 95.91 4.69 38.07
N ALA A 442 96.29 3.46 38.44
CA ALA A 442 95.53 2.25 38.13
C ALA A 442 94.17 2.23 38.86
N ASP A 443 94.16 2.60 40.14
CA ASP A 443 92.93 2.66 40.92
C ASP A 443 92.06 3.84 40.52
N MET A 444 92.62 5.02 40.22
CA MET A 444 91.88 6.11 39.59
C MET A 444 91.26 5.69 38.24
N ALA A 445 92.01 5.01 37.37
CA ALA A 445 91.47 4.53 36.09
C ALA A 445 90.31 3.54 36.32
N ARG A 446 90.43 2.61 37.29
CA ARG A 446 89.33 1.70 37.68
C ARG A 446 88.11 2.47 38.15
N GLU A 447 88.25 3.41 39.08
CA GLU A 447 87.14 4.24 39.57
C GLU A 447 86.43 4.98 38.42
N LYS A 448 87.18 5.64 37.52
CA LYS A 448 86.58 6.33 36.36
C LYS A 448 85.88 5.36 35.39
N THR A 449 86.38 4.13 35.19
CA THR A 449 85.68 3.12 34.37
C THR A 449 84.33 2.69 34.99
N ILE A 450 84.25 2.58 36.32
CA ILE A 450 83.01 2.25 37.04
C ILE A 450 82.01 3.39 36.89
N VAL A 451 82.43 4.63 37.14
CA VAL A 451 81.57 5.82 36.98
C VAL A 451 81.03 5.93 35.55
N ALA A 452 81.86 5.78 34.53
CA ALA A 452 81.41 5.80 33.13
C ALA A 452 80.40 4.68 32.82
N ARG A 453 80.60 3.47 33.36
CA ARG A 453 79.68 2.33 33.21
C ARG A 453 78.32 2.58 33.88
N ASP A 454 78.32 3.22 35.05
CA ASP A 454 77.10 3.55 35.80
C ASP A 454 76.31 4.68 35.13
N LYS A 455 76.97 5.73 34.62
CA LYS A 455 76.31 6.75 33.79
C LYS A 455 75.67 6.12 32.53
N ALA A 456 76.38 5.23 31.85
CA ALA A 456 75.86 4.48 30.70
C ALA A 456 74.74 3.47 31.07
N ARG A 457 74.61 3.07 32.34
CA ARG A 457 73.46 2.30 32.85
C ARG A 457 72.26 3.22 33.07
N LEU A 458 72.44 4.35 33.76
CA LEU A 458 71.39 5.33 34.05
C LEU A 458 70.76 5.89 32.77
N ILE A 459 71.55 6.16 31.73
CA ILE A 459 71.05 6.54 30.39
C ILE A 459 70.06 5.50 29.85
N ARG A 460 70.39 4.21 29.95
CA ARG A 460 69.54 3.11 29.45
C ARG A 460 68.26 2.93 30.28
N GLU A 461 68.31 3.22 31.58
CA GLU A 461 67.13 3.23 32.45
C GLU A 461 66.18 4.38 32.04
N VAL A 462 66.67 5.62 31.91
CA VAL A 462 65.85 6.77 31.48
C VAL A 462 65.31 6.60 30.04
N GLN A 463 66.09 6.04 29.11
CA GLN A 463 65.61 5.72 27.76
C GLN A 463 64.47 4.68 27.75
N ARG A 464 64.49 3.70 28.68
CA ARG A 464 63.40 2.73 28.85
C ARG A 464 62.14 3.37 29.41
N GLU A 465 62.25 4.39 30.27
CA GLU A 465 61.12 5.17 30.78
C GLU A 465 60.48 6.06 29.70
N ILE A 466 61.28 6.65 28.81
CA ILE A 466 60.79 7.52 27.72
C ILE A 466 60.06 6.72 26.63
N ARG A 467 60.56 5.54 26.24
CA ARG A 467 60.03 4.73 25.13
C ARG A 467 58.51 4.48 25.16
N PRO A 468 57.88 4.02 26.28
CA PRO A 468 56.43 3.78 26.33
C PRO A 468 55.58 5.06 26.30
N LEU A 469 56.18 6.24 26.51
CA LEU A 469 55.53 7.56 26.42
C LEU A 469 55.53 8.10 24.97
N ALA A 470 56.54 7.73 24.18
CA ALA A 470 56.64 8.09 22.76
C ALA A 470 55.73 7.22 21.86
N ASP A 471 55.71 5.91 22.08
CA ASP A 471 55.13 4.96 21.13
C ASP A 471 53.60 4.82 21.20
N GLY A 472 52.93 5.03 20.06
CA GLY A 472 51.54 4.62 19.82
C GLY A 472 50.45 5.42 20.55
N LEU A 473 50.79 6.52 21.24
CA LEU A 473 49.84 7.37 21.99
C LEU A 473 48.61 7.78 21.17
N ALA A 474 48.84 8.26 19.93
CA ALA A 474 47.77 8.72 19.05
C ALA A 474 46.79 7.59 18.71
N GLU A 475 47.30 6.37 18.51
CA GLU A 475 46.47 5.19 18.27
C GLU A 475 45.72 4.73 19.52
N ARG A 476 46.41 4.62 20.67
CA ARG A 476 45.79 4.24 21.95
C ARG A 476 44.64 5.19 22.29
N THR A 477 44.88 6.50 22.19
CA THR A 477 43.85 7.54 22.44
C THR A 477 42.69 7.46 21.45
N ARG A 478 42.94 7.21 20.15
CA ARG A 478 41.89 6.96 19.15
C ARG A 478 41.05 5.71 19.51
N ARG A 479 41.69 4.59 19.85
CA ARG A 479 41.05 3.32 20.20
C ARG A 479 40.23 3.44 21.50
N GLU A 480 40.80 4.03 22.56
CA GLU A 480 40.11 4.33 23.83
C GLU A 480 38.87 5.20 23.63
N ARG A 481 38.97 6.25 22.80
CA ARG A 481 37.85 7.15 22.51
C ARG A 481 36.72 6.41 21.79
N VAL A 482 37.04 5.61 20.77
CA VAL A 482 36.06 4.77 20.07
C VAL A 482 35.43 3.75 21.02
N HIS A 483 36.21 3.13 21.91
CA HIS A 483 35.69 2.22 22.93
C HIS A 483 34.73 2.92 23.91
N ARG A 484 35.13 4.04 24.52
CA ARG A 484 34.27 4.85 25.41
C ARG A 484 32.96 5.25 24.74
N LEU A 485 33.00 5.70 23.50
CA LEU A 485 31.81 6.06 22.73
C LEU A 485 30.90 4.85 22.44
N ARG A 486 31.47 3.70 22.03
CA ARG A 486 30.70 2.46 21.82
C ARG A 486 30.03 1.98 23.11
N THR A 487 30.73 2.04 24.24
CA THR A 487 30.18 1.67 25.56
C THR A 487 29.05 2.60 26.00
N ASN A 488 29.18 3.92 25.77
CA ASN A 488 28.10 4.88 26.04
C ASN A 488 26.88 4.66 25.12
N VAL A 489 27.09 4.37 23.83
CA VAL A 489 25.98 4.04 22.91
C VAL A 489 25.27 2.75 23.35
N ARG A 490 26.02 1.71 23.74
CA ARG A 490 25.44 0.45 24.26
C ARG A 490 24.65 0.68 25.56
N ARG A 491 25.17 1.47 26.51
CA ARG A 491 24.46 1.86 27.74
C ARG A 491 23.18 2.63 27.43
N ASN A 492 23.25 3.63 26.56
CA ASN A 492 22.08 4.43 26.18
C ASN A 492 21.00 3.60 25.47
N ALA A 493 21.41 2.67 24.58
CA ALA A 493 20.49 1.72 23.95
C ALA A 493 19.83 0.79 24.98
N ALA A 494 20.59 0.24 25.94
CA ALA A 494 20.04 -0.59 27.01
C ALA A 494 19.06 0.20 27.91
N MET A 495 19.38 1.45 28.27
CA MET A 495 18.47 2.33 29.02
C MET A 495 17.21 2.67 28.22
N ALA A 496 17.33 2.98 26.93
CA ALA A 496 16.18 3.23 26.06
C ALA A 496 15.27 2.01 25.95
N THR A 497 15.82 0.80 25.79
CA THR A 497 15.07 -0.46 25.79
C THR A 497 14.39 -0.72 27.13
N ARG A 498 15.06 -0.47 28.26
CA ARG A 498 14.48 -0.60 29.60
C ARG A 498 13.33 0.40 29.81
N LEU A 499 13.50 1.64 29.36
CA LEU A 499 12.47 2.67 29.42
C LEU A 499 11.28 2.33 28.52
N GLN A 500 11.51 1.82 27.30
CA GLN A 500 10.45 1.29 26.43
C GLN A 500 9.70 0.12 27.05
N LYS A 501 10.38 -0.82 27.74
CA LYS A 501 9.75 -1.92 28.47
C LYS A 501 8.85 -1.39 29.60
N LEU A 502 9.34 -0.44 30.38
CA LEU A 502 8.58 0.21 31.46
C LEU A 502 7.36 0.98 30.92
N THR A 503 7.53 1.82 29.89
CA THR A 503 6.43 2.60 29.30
C THR A 503 5.41 1.69 28.62
N ARG A 504 5.82 0.62 27.94
CA ARG A 504 4.88 -0.39 27.42
C ARG A 504 4.09 -1.05 28.56
N GLY A 505 4.75 -1.46 29.63
CA GLY A 505 4.08 -2.03 30.80
C GLY A 505 3.07 -1.07 31.46
N VAL A 506 3.40 0.22 31.56
CA VAL A 506 2.49 1.27 32.05
C VAL A 506 1.33 1.51 31.08
N VAL A 507 1.57 1.61 29.77
CA VAL A 507 0.50 1.81 28.77
C VAL A 507 -0.42 0.60 28.68
N CYS A 508 0.10 -0.62 28.75
CA CYS A 508 -0.72 -1.84 28.79
C CYS A 508 -1.56 -1.91 30.07
N ARG A 509 -1.00 -1.61 31.25
CA ARG A 509 -1.77 -1.52 32.49
C ARG A 509 -2.83 -0.43 32.42
N GLN A 510 -2.49 0.80 32.03
CA GLN A 510 -3.48 1.88 31.86
C GLN A 510 -4.57 1.55 30.81
N ALA A 511 -4.28 0.73 29.80
CA ALA A 511 -5.29 0.24 28.87
C ALA A 511 -6.19 -0.84 29.50
N PHE A 512 -5.61 -1.74 30.30
CA PHE A 512 -6.30 -2.79 31.05
C PHE A 512 -7.18 -2.20 32.18
N ASP A 513 -6.62 -1.31 33.00
CA ASP A 513 -7.31 -0.54 34.03
C ASP A 513 -8.46 0.27 33.43
N ARG A 514 -8.31 0.85 32.23
CA ARG A 514 -9.40 1.55 31.52
C ARG A 514 -10.48 0.65 30.93
N LEU A 515 -10.21 -0.65 30.76
CA LEU A 515 -11.20 -1.64 30.36
C LEU A 515 -11.96 -2.13 31.61
N LEU A 516 -11.24 -2.43 32.70
CA LEU A 516 -11.80 -2.82 34.00
C LEU A 516 -12.64 -1.69 34.63
N LEU A 517 -12.11 -0.48 34.76
CA LEU A 517 -12.81 0.71 35.31
C LEU A 517 -14.00 1.19 34.47
N ARG A 518 -14.26 0.55 33.32
CA ARG A 518 -15.45 0.78 32.50
C ARG A 518 -16.50 -0.33 32.61
N GLY A 519 -16.28 -1.35 33.43
CA GLY A 519 -17.20 -2.48 33.59
C GLY A 519 -17.45 -3.23 32.28
N VAL A 520 -16.45 -3.32 31.39
CA VAL A 520 -16.60 -4.05 30.12
C VAL A 520 -16.25 -5.52 30.36
N ASP A 521 -17.13 -6.21 31.07
CA ASP A 521 -17.09 -7.65 31.25
C ASP A 521 -17.19 -8.35 29.90
N GLN A 522 -16.16 -9.13 29.55
CA GLN A 522 -16.15 -9.91 28.31
C GLN A 522 -16.87 -11.24 28.52
N TRP A 523 -18.19 -11.15 28.52
CA TRP A 523 -19.09 -12.28 28.38
C TRP A 523 -18.95 -12.89 26.97
N LEU A 524 -18.43 -14.12 26.93
CA LEU A 524 -18.41 -14.97 25.74
C LEU A 524 -19.67 -15.83 25.74
N VAL A 525 -20.30 -15.97 24.57
CA VAL A 525 -21.36 -16.98 24.35
C VAL A 525 -20.67 -18.25 23.89
N LEU A 526 -20.86 -19.34 24.63
CA LEU A 526 -20.35 -20.67 24.36
C LEU A 526 -21.52 -21.65 24.36
N GLU A 527 -21.41 -22.75 23.62
CA GLU A 527 -22.46 -23.77 23.53
C GLU A 527 -22.04 -25.00 24.35
N CYS A 528 -22.97 -25.57 25.11
CA CYS A 528 -22.73 -26.78 25.88
C CYS A 528 -22.64 -28.00 24.95
N GLU A 529 -21.49 -28.66 24.85
CA GLU A 529 -21.28 -29.78 23.90
C GLU A 529 -22.25 -30.96 24.10
N LEU A 530 -22.83 -31.09 25.29
CA LEU A 530 -23.75 -32.18 25.65
C LEU A 530 -25.24 -31.86 25.46
N SER A 531 -25.66 -30.59 25.56
CA SER A 531 -27.07 -30.18 25.45
C SER A 531 -27.38 -29.25 24.29
N GLY A 532 -26.35 -28.64 23.68
CA GLY A 532 -26.50 -27.62 22.64
C GLY A 532 -26.93 -26.25 23.16
N ASP A 533 -27.18 -26.09 24.46
CA ASP A 533 -27.65 -24.84 25.03
C ASP A 533 -26.54 -23.78 25.12
N PRO A 534 -26.82 -22.51 24.77
CA PRO A 534 -25.87 -21.43 24.91
C PRO A 534 -25.75 -20.99 26.38
N TYR A 535 -24.55 -21.06 26.94
CA TYR A 535 -24.19 -20.49 28.22
C TYR A 535 -23.23 -19.30 28.06
N PHE A 536 -23.21 -18.42 29.06
CA PHE A 536 -22.42 -17.20 29.07
C PHE A 536 -21.26 -17.37 30.05
N TYR A 537 -20.04 -17.15 29.57
CA TYR A 537 -18.82 -17.25 30.37
C TYR A 537 -18.07 -15.92 30.38
N ASN A 538 -17.87 -15.33 31.55
CA ASN A 538 -17.08 -14.10 31.69
C ASN A 538 -15.59 -14.45 31.67
N ARG A 539 -14.89 -13.98 30.64
CA ARG A 539 -13.45 -14.26 30.46
C ARG A 539 -12.55 -13.68 31.57
N PHE A 540 -13.02 -12.69 32.34
CA PHE A 540 -12.21 -12.00 33.34
C PHE A 540 -12.54 -12.37 34.79
N THR A 541 -13.79 -12.74 35.09
CA THR A 541 -14.19 -13.24 36.42
C THR A 541 -14.29 -14.76 36.49
N GLU A 542 -14.16 -15.44 35.35
CA GLU A 542 -14.35 -16.89 35.16
C GLU A 542 -15.76 -17.39 35.55
N GLU A 543 -16.71 -16.47 35.73
CA GLU A 543 -18.09 -16.78 36.10
C GLU A 543 -18.87 -17.36 34.92
N ARG A 544 -19.53 -18.50 35.15
CA ARG A 544 -20.50 -19.11 34.22
C ARG A 544 -21.92 -18.76 34.63
N ARG A 545 -22.75 -18.34 33.67
CA ARG A 545 -24.21 -18.18 33.83
C ARG A 545 -24.92 -18.82 32.64
N ASP A 546 -25.90 -19.67 32.91
CA ASP A 546 -26.73 -20.30 31.86
C ASP A 546 -27.87 -19.36 31.39
N VAL A 547 -28.10 -18.25 32.10
CA VAL A 547 -29.02 -17.17 31.72
C VAL A 547 -28.22 -15.94 31.31
N ARG A 548 -28.68 -15.22 30.27
CA ARG A 548 -28.00 -14.04 29.73
C ARG A 548 -27.80 -12.95 30.81
N PRO A 549 -26.55 -12.54 31.10
CA PRO A 549 -26.25 -11.46 32.04
C PRO A 549 -26.91 -10.12 31.68
N LEU A 550 -27.44 -9.41 32.69
CA LEU A 550 -28.06 -8.08 32.53
C LEU A 550 -27.06 -7.00 32.03
N GLU A 551 -25.76 -7.18 32.26
CA GLU A 551 -24.73 -6.28 31.73
C GLU A 551 -24.73 -6.25 30.18
N LEU A 552 -25.09 -7.36 29.51
CA LEU A 552 -25.27 -7.43 28.06
C LEU A 552 -26.51 -6.69 27.53
N ASP A 553 -27.40 -6.23 28.40
CA ASP A 553 -28.58 -5.44 28.04
C ASP A 553 -28.41 -3.94 28.35
N TYR A 554 -27.63 -3.58 29.37
CA TYR A 554 -27.42 -2.17 29.77
C TYR A 554 -26.08 -1.55 29.33
N GLY A 555 -25.09 -2.32 28.88
CA GLY A 555 -23.73 -1.81 28.67
C GLY A 555 -23.00 -2.33 27.43
N VAL A 556 -23.07 -1.58 26.32
CA VAL A 556 -22.08 -1.58 25.23
C VAL A 556 -21.60 -2.97 24.78
N ILE A 557 -22.46 -3.69 24.04
CA ILE A 557 -21.94 -4.69 23.10
C ILE A 557 -21.03 -3.93 22.12
N VAL A 558 -19.71 -4.13 22.21
CA VAL A 558 -18.78 -3.73 21.13
C VAL A 558 -18.93 -4.72 19.98
N SER A 559 -20.15 -4.78 19.44
CA SER A 559 -20.39 -5.39 18.16
C SER A 559 -19.67 -4.53 17.12
N ARG A 560 -19.21 -5.15 16.04
CA ARG A 560 -18.53 -4.46 14.93
C ARG A 560 -19.44 -3.44 14.18
N ARG A 561 -20.67 -3.21 14.66
CA ARG A 561 -21.71 -2.37 14.03
C ARG A 561 -22.04 -1.07 14.78
N ASP A 562 -21.72 -0.92 16.06
CA ASP A 562 -22.26 0.17 16.89
C ASP A 562 -21.44 1.48 16.83
N PHE A 563 -21.27 1.98 15.61
CA PHE A 563 -20.71 3.30 15.31
C PHE A 563 -21.70 4.15 14.49
N CYS A 564 -22.94 4.30 14.94
CA CYS A 564 -23.89 5.27 14.35
C CYS A 564 -25.07 5.65 15.28
N MET A 565 -24.96 6.81 15.94
CA MET A 565 -26.08 7.44 16.66
C MET A 565 -27.23 7.85 15.71
N ARG A 566 -28.46 7.43 16.01
CA ARG A 566 -29.70 8.01 15.46
C ARG A 566 -30.17 9.17 16.35
N GLY A 567 -30.96 10.11 15.80
CA GLY A 567 -31.60 11.17 16.60
C GLY A 567 -32.05 12.45 15.87
N ARG A 568 -31.59 12.70 14.62
CA ARG A 568 -31.93 13.94 13.87
C ARG A 568 -32.72 13.74 12.57
N ILE A 569 -32.90 12.51 12.11
CA ILE A 569 -33.51 12.24 10.79
C ILE A 569 -35.03 12.42 10.80
N GLY A 570 -35.71 12.23 11.95
CA GLY A 570 -37.16 12.42 12.07
C GLY A 570 -37.61 13.87 11.88
N ARG A 571 -36.83 14.86 12.37
CA ARG A 571 -37.18 16.29 12.25
C ARG A 571 -37.04 16.81 10.81
N LEU A 572 -35.93 16.47 10.15
CA LEU A 572 -35.68 16.88 8.75
C LEU A 572 -36.68 16.30 7.73
N MET A 573 -37.32 15.16 8.03
CA MET A 573 -38.37 14.59 7.16
C MET A 573 -39.71 15.32 7.29
N GLN A 574 -39.96 15.96 8.43
CA GLN A 574 -41.15 16.79 8.64
C GLN A 574 -40.94 18.16 7.97
N GLU A 575 -39.83 18.82 8.29
CA GLU A 575 -39.41 20.12 7.72
C GLU A 575 -39.38 20.12 6.17
N ALA A 576 -38.99 19.01 5.53
CA ALA A 576 -38.95 18.91 4.07
C ALA A 576 -40.32 18.67 3.40
N ARG A 577 -41.31 18.14 4.15
CA ARG A 577 -42.71 18.01 3.68
C ARG A 577 -43.44 19.33 3.84
N ASP A 578 -43.27 19.99 4.99
CA ASP A 578 -43.88 21.28 5.29
C ASP A 578 -43.35 22.40 4.36
N ALA A 579 -42.16 22.21 3.77
CA ALA A 579 -41.57 23.12 2.78
C ALA A 579 -42.04 22.91 1.32
N GLY A 580 -42.90 21.93 1.02
CA GLY A 580 -43.46 21.74 -0.34
C GLY A 580 -42.46 21.35 -1.45
N THR A 581 -41.22 20.98 -1.10
CA THR A 581 -40.12 20.77 -2.08
C THR A 581 -40.15 19.45 -2.87
N LEU A 582 -41.20 18.63 -2.73
CA LEU A 582 -41.46 17.51 -3.63
C LEU A 582 -42.56 17.90 -4.63
N GLN A 583 -42.18 18.08 -5.89
CA GLN A 583 -43.12 17.99 -7.01
C GLN A 583 -43.10 16.55 -7.54
N ASP A 584 -44.29 15.99 -7.76
CA ASP A 584 -44.45 14.73 -8.45
C ASP A 584 -44.08 14.89 -9.93
N VAL A 585 -43.22 14.01 -10.45
CA VAL A 585 -42.83 13.97 -11.86
C VAL A 585 -43.77 13.00 -12.59
N PRO A 586 -44.31 13.34 -13.78
CA PRO A 586 -45.28 12.48 -14.46
C PRO A 586 -44.73 11.11 -14.89
N ASP A 587 -45.57 10.09 -14.81
CA ASP A 587 -45.34 8.77 -15.38
C ASP A 587 -45.45 8.81 -16.91
N ASP A 588 -44.34 8.70 -17.64
CA ASP A 588 -44.31 8.30 -19.05
C ASP A 588 -43.03 7.49 -19.33
N ASP A 589 -43.13 6.16 -19.22
CA ASP A 589 -42.03 5.22 -19.49
C ASP A 589 -42.50 4.18 -20.55
N PRO A 590 -41.87 4.08 -21.73
CA PRO A 590 -42.46 3.47 -22.93
C PRO A 590 -42.44 1.92 -22.99
N GLU A 591 -42.23 1.21 -21.87
CA GLU A 591 -42.15 -0.27 -21.86
C GLU A 591 -43.51 -1.00 -22.00
N ASN A 592 -44.62 -0.27 -22.15
CA ASN A 592 -45.98 -0.84 -22.07
C ASN A 592 -46.65 -1.12 -23.44
N GLN A 593 -45.94 -1.81 -24.35
CA GLN A 593 -46.55 -2.44 -25.54
C GLN A 593 -46.17 -3.93 -25.64
N THR A 594 -46.96 -4.77 -24.99
CA THR A 594 -46.84 -6.23 -25.08
C THR A 594 -47.50 -6.78 -26.33
N VAL A 595 -46.69 -7.24 -27.29
CA VAL A 595 -47.16 -8.06 -28.42
C VAL A 595 -47.65 -9.40 -27.89
N GLN A 596 -48.94 -9.70 -28.06
CA GLN A 596 -49.51 -11.00 -27.72
C GLN A 596 -49.20 -12.03 -28.83
N THR A 597 -48.49 -13.10 -28.48
CA THR A 597 -48.38 -14.30 -29.32
C THR A 597 -49.35 -15.38 -28.83
N PRO A 598 -50.33 -15.82 -29.65
CA PRO A 598 -51.16 -16.97 -29.31
C PRO A 598 -50.36 -18.28 -29.44
N VAL A 599 -50.67 -19.25 -28.60
CA VAL A 599 -50.17 -20.63 -28.68
C VAL A 599 -51.22 -21.45 -29.42
N ASP A 600 -50.92 -21.86 -30.66
CA ASP A 600 -51.79 -22.74 -31.43
C ASP A 600 -51.70 -24.19 -30.92
N THR A 601 -52.86 -24.76 -30.57
CA THR A 601 -53.03 -26.17 -30.25
C THR A 601 -53.26 -27.00 -31.52
N MET A 602 -52.42 -28.00 -31.76
CA MET A 602 -52.61 -28.99 -32.83
C MET A 602 -53.86 -29.85 -32.56
N PRO A 603 -54.80 -29.99 -33.52
CA PRO A 603 -55.89 -30.96 -33.42
C PRO A 603 -55.46 -32.35 -33.91
N SER A 604 -55.90 -33.40 -33.22
CA SER A 604 -55.76 -34.78 -33.69
C SER A 604 -56.73 -35.06 -34.84
N MET A 605 -56.27 -35.84 -35.81
CA MET A 605 -57.09 -36.45 -36.87
C MET A 605 -57.00 -37.97 -36.74
N THR A 606 -58.14 -38.63 -36.71
CA THR A 606 -58.28 -40.08 -36.66
C THR A 606 -58.36 -40.68 -38.07
N THR A 607 -57.65 -41.80 -38.28
CA THR A 607 -57.94 -42.75 -39.36
C THR A 607 -57.91 -44.17 -38.83
N GLN A 608 -58.84 -44.99 -39.33
CA GLN A 608 -59.08 -46.38 -38.91
C GLN A 608 -58.19 -47.35 -39.71
N GLY A 609 -57.88 -48.53 -39.16
CA GLY A 609 -57.12 -49.55 -39.92
C GLY A 609 -56.67 -50.80 -39.18
N THR A 610 -57.61 -51.61 -38.69
CA THR A 610 -57.53 -53.09 -38.52
C THR A 610 -56.17 -53.78 -38.35
N ALA A 611 -55.92 -54.34 -37.15
CA ALA A 611 -55.32 -55.67 -36.99
C ALA A 611 -55.81 -56.32 -35.68
N ARG A 612 -56.12 -57.62 -35.71
CA ARG A 612 -56.42 -58.42 -34.50
C ARG A 612 -55.10 -58.70 -33.76
N PHE A 613 -55.10 -58.61 -32.43
CA PHE A 613 -54.31 -59.54 -31.61
C PHE A 613 -54.99 -59.81 -30.26
N THR A 614 -54.64 -60.94 -29.64
CA THR A 614 -55.43 -61.63 -28.60
C THR A 614 -55.12 -61.18 -27.18
N TRP A 615 -56.09 -61.39 -26.28
CA TRP A 615 -55.88 -61.35 -24.83
C TRP A 615 -55.11 -62.59 -24.37
N THR A 616 -54.05 -62.39 -23.60
CA THR A 616 -53.56 -63.35 -22.60
C THR A 616 -53.11 -62.59 -21.35
N SER A 617 -53.67 -62.96 -20.21
CA SER A 617 -53.31 -62.49 -18.87
C SER A 617 -51.96 -63.05 -18.40
N PHE A 618 -51.19 -62.27 -17.64
CA PHE A 618 -50.63 -62.78 -16.38
C PHE A 618 -50.24 -61.65 -15.41
N ASP A 619 -50.37 -61.93 -14.11
CA ASP A 619 -49.98 -61.06 -13.00
C ASP A 619 -48.45 -61.04 -12.78
N GLY A 620 -47.92 -59.99 -12.15
CA GLY A 620 -46.63 -60.10 -11.48
C GLY A 620 -45.80 -58.83 -11.30
N ASN A 621 -45.58 -58.49 -10.02
CA ASN A 621 -44.35 -57.94 -9.44
C ASN A 621 -43.87 -56.50 -9.76
N ARG A 622 -43.92 -55.70 -8.68
CA ARG A 622 -42.82 -55.00 -7.97
C ARG A 622 -41.58 -54.50 -8.76
N PRO A 623 -41.06 -53.30 -8.43
CA PRO A 623 -39.87 -52.74 -9.04
C PRO A 623 -38.57 -53.44 -8.57
N PRO A 624 -37.53 -53.52 -9.42
CA PRO A 624 -36.22 -54.02 -9.03
C PRO A 624 -35.40 -52.96 -8.28
N THR A 625 -34.64 -53.42 -7.28
CA THR A 625 -33.62 -52.64 -6.56
C THR A 625 -32.30 -52.60 -7.33
N LEU A 626 -31.47 -51.58 -7.05
CA LEU A 626 -30.09 -51.53 -7.52
C LEU A 626 -29.24 -52.62 -6.83
N ASP A 627 -28.41 -53.30 -7.60
CA ASP A 627 -27.00 -53.53 -7.25
C ASP A 627 -26.17 -53.76 -8.54
N GLN A 628 -24.84 -53.58 -8.44
CA GLN A 628 -23.86 -53.47 -9.54
C GLN A 628 -23.26 -54.84 -9.97
N PRO A 629 -22.28 -54.93 -10.92
CA PRO A 629 -22.17 -54.35 -12.26
C PRO A 629 -21.80 -55.43 -13.34
N SER A 630 -21.44 -54.96 -14.56
CA SER A 630 -20.63 -55.63 -15.62
C SER A 630 -21.35 -56.22 -16.85
N ARG A 631 -20.56 -56.36 -17.94
CA ARG A 631 -20.88 -56.64 -19.36
C ARG A 631 -21.58 -55.48 -20.09
N ALA A 632 -20.96 -54.76 -21.04
CA ALA A 632 -20.06 -55.10 -22.16
C ALA A 632 -20.77 -55.68 -23.40
N SER A 633 -21.15 -54.78 -24.29
CA SER A 633 -21.47 -54.96 -25.72
C SER A 633 -21.24 -53.58 -26.35
N TYR A 634 -20.04 -53.21 -26.78
CA TYR A 634 -19.42 -53.65 -28.06
C TYR A 634 -20.41 -53.54 -29.22
N ASP A 635 -20.42 -52.37 -29.86
CA ASP A 635 -21.09 -52.11 -31.14
C ASP A 635 -20.03 -52.26 -32.26
N PRO A 636 -20.17 -53.22 -33.18
CA PRO A 636 -19.13 -53.58 -34.15
C PRO A 636 -19.14 -52.72 -35.43
N SER A 637 -19.72 -51.51 -35.40
CA SER A 637 -19.95 -50.68 -36.61
C SER A 637 -18.84 -49.67 -36.96
N LEU A 638 -17.71 -49.66 -36.23
CA LEU A 638 -16.57 -48.76 -36.48
C LEU A 638 -15.22 -49.48 -36.40
N ALA A 639 -14.92 -50.32 -37.40
CA ALA A 639 -13.61 -50.92 -37.61
C ALA A 639 -13.32 -51.08 -39.12
N THR A 640 -12.02 -51.11 -39.46
CA THR A 640 -11.40 -50.93 -40.79
C THR A 640 -11.53 -49.50 -41.34
N SER A 641 -10.46 -48.79 -41.74
CA SER A 641 -9.03 -49.12 -41.98
C SER A 641 -8.23 -47.77 -41.87
N PHE A 642 -7.08 -47.55 -41.19
CA PHE A 642 -5.74 -48.17 -41.26
C PHE A 642 -5.36 -48.48 -42.74
N GLU A 643 -4.33 -47.98 -43.42
CA GLU A 643 -3.14 -47.16 -43.11
C GLU A 643 -2.98 -46.03 -44.19
N GLU A 644 -1.89 -45.26 -44.42
CA GLU A 644 -0.49 -45.18 -43.92
C GLU A 644 0.08 -43.74 -44.18
N SER A 645 1.39 -43.53 -43.97
CA SER A 645 2.25 -42.36 -44.31
C SER A 645 1.93 -41.03 -43.59
N GLU A 646 2.76 -40.47 -42.69
CA GLU A 646 4.20 -40.15 -42.68
C GLU A 646 4.69 -39.08 -43.67
N GLN A 647 5.43 -38.09 -43.11
CA GLN A 647 6.38 -37.17 -43.76
C GLN A 647 5.78 -36.20 -44.82
N HIS A 648 5.93 -34.87 -44.72
CA HIS A 648 7.24 -34.21 -44.75
C HIS A 648 7.24 -32.76 -44.22
N ILE A 649 8.45 -32.25 -44.01
CA ILE A 649 8.80 -30.90 -43.55
C ILE A 649 9.31 -30.04 -44.74
N ASP A 650 9.12 -28.72 -44.62
CA ASP A 650 9.82 -27.58 -45.27
C ASP A 650 9.57 -27.14 -46.74
N SER A 651 9.98 -25.88 -46.97
CA SER A 651 9.98 -25.02 -48.19
C SER A 651 8.63 -24.39 -48.60
N VAL A 652 8.46 -23.06 -48.78
CA VAL A 652 9.29 -21.91 -49.28
C VAL A 652 9.27 -21.77 -50.80
N GLN A 653 8.95 -20.55 -51.28
CA GLN A 653 9.00 -20.05 -52.67
C GLN A 653 8.01 -20.70 -53.66
N GLU A 654 7.55 -20.07 -54.77
CA GLU A 654 7.45 -18.66 -55.20
C GLU A 654 6.55 -18.64 -56.48
N TYR A 655 6.15 -17.45 -56.95
CA TYR A 655 5.39 -17.17 -58.20
C TYR A 655 3.88 -17.49 -58.25
N GLY A 656 3.14 -16.48 -58.73
CA GLY A 656 1.68 -16.37 -58.80
C GLY A 656 1.29 -14.90 -58.88
#